data_AF-A0A2N7RLF7-F1
#
_entry.id   AF-A0A2N7RLF7-F1
#
_cell.length_a   1.000
_cell.length_b   1.000
_cell.length_c   1.000
_cell.angle_alpha   90.00
_cell.angle_beta   90.00
_cell.angle_gamma   90.00
#
_symmetry.space_group_name_H-M   'P 1'
#
loop_
_entity.id
_entity.type
_entity.pdbx_description
1 polymer ?
#
loop_
_entity_poly.entity_id
_entity_poly.type
_entity_poly.pdbx_seq_one_letter_code
_entity_poly.pdbx_strand_id
1 'polypeptide(L)'
;MTFRPALRPISLAVLSLFASLSIQAHADDLRRPYIVQLTDKPIASYAGSVEGLGATQPAAGGRLDLASAEVQLYGDYLEQKQARVQALVAAAPVQYQYKIVLNGFSALLTDAEVRQLQASGDVASIAPDEPRTLQTNYTPTFLGLDQPGGLWSQLGGKQHAGEDIIIGIVDGGVWPENLSYADRVDANGTPTFDPNASLAYGAPPAAWKGICQTGEGFSSDHCNNKLLGAQYFNAVRLTETDKIQHWSEFTSPRDSVGDPSGEGGHGTHTSSTAGGNAGVPVTANGARLGAIAGVAPRARLSVYKVCWSYNLATQPTGAKNGCYGGDSVAAIEKAVQDGVHVINYSISGGGTVNDPVEQAFLHASNAGVFVAASAGNSGPANTVAHVSPWITTVAASTHNRANQANVTLSNGASYTGASLNYDPLPATTLIRAQDAGLPGADAQKLALCYRAGDNGGVALLDPAKVAGKVVSCLRGTTARTDKGVAVLEAGGAGMVLVDTGIGLVSDPHVLPAVHVSAADGALINAQAQTRAGRDIARAEHNLAAANASLAATRDQLLPSFKLTAVGGGQATTLTDFLHGPTALWRLTALAAGPLFDGGRVQAQTDAAGAQRDQLVYTYENVVRNAFAETENSLGAIYRLQQQAVENDARRATAADTLRIAHNRYRNGYASYLEELDAQRTLYSADVGLLQLKTRILVASVDLYRAMGGGWQASAP
;
A
#
# COMPACT_ATOMS: atom_id res chain seq x y z
N MET A 1 20.79 69.67 4.80
CA MET A 1 21.15 69.03 3.52
C MET A 1 21.29 67.53 3.76
N THR A 2 20.77 66.69 2.87
CA THR A 2 20.76 65.22 3.00
C THR A 2 21.90 64.59 2.21
N PHE A 3 22.88 64.00 2.89
CA PHE A 3 23.90 63.15 2.26
C PHE A 3 23.53 61.67 2.43
N ARG A 4 23.28 60.98 1.31
CA ARG A 4 23.25 59.51 1.24
C ARG A 4 24.64 59.01 0.81
N PRO A 5 25.26 58.02 1.48
CA PRO A 5 26.43 57.35 0.94
C PRO A 5 26.01 56.45 -0.23
N ALA A 6 26.56 56.70 -1.42
CA ALA A 6 26.30 55.88 -2.59
C ALA A 6 27.26 54.67 -2.61
N LEU A 7 26.78 53.51 -2.12
CA LEU A 7 27.45 52.23 -2.34
C LEU A 7 27.52 51.94 -3.84
N ARG A 8 28.73 51.70 -4.36
CA ARG A 8 28.95 51.49 -5.80
C ARG A 8 28.40 50.11 -6.22
N PRO A 9 27.62 50.00 -7.31
CA PRO A 9 27.02 48.73 -7.74
C PRO A 9 28.06 47.66 -8.14
N ILE A 10 29.29 48.08 -8.48
CA ILE A 10 30.41 47.20 -8.84
C ILE A 10 30.73 46.21 -7.71
N SER A 11 30.67 46.63 -6.44
CA SER A 11 30.96 45.75 -5.30
C SER A 11 29.93 44.63 -5.12
N LEU A 12 28.66 44.89 -5.43
CA LEU A 12 27.60 43.88 -5.42
C LEU A 12 27.76 42.90 -6.59
N ALA A 13 28.03 43.40 -7.80
CA ALA A 13 28.26 42.56 -8.98
C ALA A 13 29.46 41.59 -8.78
N VAL A 14 30.54 42.07 -8.17
CA VAL A 14 31.72 41.24 -7.85
C VAL A 14 31.39 40.19 -6.76
N LEU A 15 30.67 40.56 -5.69
CA LEU A 15 30.24 39.57 -4.69
C LEU A 15 29.31 38.52 -5.29
N SER A 16 28.36 38.90 -6.17
CA SER A 16 27.49 37.92 -6.83
C SER A 16 28.26 37.01 -7.80
N LEU A 17 29.30 37.51 -8.48
CA LEU A 17 30.16 36.66 -9.32
C LEU A 17 30.90 35.62 -8.47
N PHE A 18 31.51 36.03 -7.36
CA PHE A 18 32.19 35.11 -6.44
C PHE A 18 31.22 34.12 -5.78
N ALA A 19 29.98 34.54 -5.47
CA ALA A 19 28.94 33.64 -4.99
C ALA A 19 28.50 32.61 -6.05
N SER A 20 28.32 33.01 -7.31
CA SER A 20 28.03 32.04 -8.38
C SER A 20 29.19 31.06 -8.62
N LEU A 21 30.44 31.54 -8.56
CA LEU A 21 31.63 30.70 -8.73
C LEU A 21 31.78 29.69 -7.59
N SER A 22 31.52 30.06 -6.33
CA SER A 22 31.56 29.11 -5.21
C SER A 22 30.38 28.14 -5.19
N ILE A 23 29.19 28.56 -5.62
CA ILE A 23 28.04 27.65 -5.79
C ILE A 23 28.30 26.62 -6.91
N GLN A 24 28.94 27.02 -8.02
CA GLN A 24 29.33 26.07 -9.07
C GLN A 24 30.45 25.12 -8.60
N ALA A 25 31.47 25.62 -7.91
CA ALA A 25 32.55 24.79 -7.37
C ALA A 25 32.03 23.71 -6.40
N HIS A 26 31.13 24.07 -5.48
CA HIS A 26 30.55 23.09 -4.54
C HIS A 26 29.59 22.08 -5.19
N ALA A 27 29.14 22.30 -6.42
CA ALA A 27 28.34 21.31 -7.16
C ALA A 27 29.23 20.22 -7.79
N ASP A 28 30.40 20.59 -8.34
CA ASP A 28 31.36 19.66 -8.93
C ASP A 28 32.14 18.82 -7.89
N ASP A 29 32.09 19.17 -6.60
CA ASP A 29 32.69 18.38 -5.49
C ASP A 29 31.78 17.24 -4.96
N LEU A 30 30.48 17.26 -5.25
CA LEU A 30 29.53 16.30 -4.67
C LEU A 30 29.60 14.94 -5.37
N ARG A 31 30.23 13.97 -4.70
CA ARG A 31 30.27 12.57 -5.16
C ARG A 31 28.90 11.89 -5.03
N ARG A 32 28.52 11.10 -6.03
CA ARG A 32 27.30 10.27 -6.05
C ARG A 32 27.65 8.84 -6.51
N PRO A 33 26.85 7.82 -6.18
CA PRO A 33 27.13 6.47 -6.61
C PRO A 33 26.73 6.28 -8.09
N TYR A 34 27.66 5.74 -8.87
CA TYR A 34 27.49 5.41 -10.28
C TYR A 34 28.07 4.03 -10.57
N ILE A 35 27.55 3.37 -11.61
CA ILE A 35 28.09 2.14 -12.16
C ILE A 35 28.68 2.47 -13.54
N VAL A 36 29.94 2.07 -13.76
CA VAL A 36 30.72 2.30 -14.98
C VAL A 36 30.92 0.97 -15.69
N GLN A 37 30.43 0.85 -16.92
CA GLN A 37 30.62 -0.32 -17.79
C GLN A 37 31.72 -0.04 -18.82
N LEU A 38 32.59 -1.01 -19.06
CA LEU A 38 33.67 -0.93 -20.06
C LEU A 38 33.30 -1.59 -21.39
N THR A 39 34.09 -1.33 -22.44
CA THR A 39 33.82 -1.78 -23.82
C THR A 39 34.16 -3.25 -24.08
N ASP A 40 35.19 -3.80 -23.44
CA ASP A 40 35.51 -5.23 -23.49
C ASP A 40 34.39 -6.07 -22.83
N LYS A 41 34.18 -7.30 -23.30
CA LYS A 41 33.11 -8.17 -22.77
C LYS A 41 33.50 -8.74 -21.39
N PRO A 42 32.53 -9.00 -20.50
CA PRO A 42 32.80 -9.77 -19.28
C PRO A 42 33.02 -11.25 -19.60
N ILE A 43 33.65 -11.98 -18.67
CA ILE A 43 34.06 -13.38 -18.82
C ILE A 43 32.90 -14.27 -19.31
N ALA A 44 31.68 -14.12 -18.77
CA ALA A 44 30.55 -14.96 -19.14
C ALA A 44 30.03 -14.75 -20.57
N SER A 45 30.58 -13.80 -21.36
CA SER A 45 30.17 -13.55 -22.74
C SER A 45 31.31 -13.07 -23.64
N TYR A 46 32.54 -13.48 -23.33
CA TYR A 46 33.69 -13.26 -24.18
C TYR A 46 33.92 -14.46 -25.11
N ALA A 47 33.92 -14.18 -26.42
CA ALA A 47 33.92 -15.17 -27.49
C ALA A 47 35.30 -15.36 -28.16
N GLY A 48 36.41 -15.04 -27.48
CA GLY A 48 37.76 -15.25 -28.03
C GLY A 48 38.22 -14.16 -29.01
N SER A 49 37.75 -12.92 -28.85
CA SER A 49 38.00 -11.80 -29.77
C SER A 49 39.29 -11.00 -29.51
N VAL A 50 40.10 -11.38 -28.53
CA VAL A 50 41.43 -10.81 -28.23
C VAL A 50 42.50 -11.84 -28.58
N GLU A 51 43.51 -11.42 -29.34
CA GLU A 51 44.58 -12.30 -29.80
C GLU A 51 45.31 -12.95 -28.62
N GLY A 52 45.47 -14.28 -28.67
CA GLY A 52 46.09 -15.07 -27.60
C GLY A 52 45.18 -15.49 -26.44
N LEU A 53 43.92 -15.02 -26.36
CA LEU A 53 42.99 -15.33 -25.27
C LEU A 53 41.77 -16.11 -25.77
N GLY A 54 41.66 -17.39 -25.37
CA GLY A 54 40.56 -18.29 -25.78
C GLY A 54 39.18 -17.87 -25.28
N ALA A 55 38.12 -18.30 -25.97
CA ALA A 55 36.74 -17.98 -25.60
C ALA A 55 36.36 -18.56 -24.23
N THR A 56 35.65 -17.77 -23.42
CA THR A 56 35.25 -18.12 -22.05
C THR A 56 33.74 -18.26 -21.88
N GLN A 57 32.94 -17.75 -22.81
CA GLN A 57 31.50 -18.01 -22.84
C GLN A 57 31.24 -19.52 -23.01
N PRO A 58 30.45 -20.17 -22.13
CA PRO A 58 30.13 -21.58 -22.30
C PRO A 58 29.24 -21.81 -23.52
N ALA A 59 29.33 -23.02 -24.10
CA ALA A 59 28.41 -23.45 -25.14
C ALA A 59 26.95 -23.46 -24.61
N ALA A 60 25.96 -23.31 -25.50
CA ALA A 60 24.55 -23.25 -25.12
C ALA A 60 24.11 -24.49 -24.31
N GLY A 61 23.58 -24.27 -23.11
CA GLY A 61 23.23 -25.32 -22.14
C GLY A 61 24.37 -25.80 -21.24
N GLY A 62 25.61 -25.35 -21.47
CA GLY A 62 26.73 -25.47 -20.54
C GLY A 62 26.69 -24.40 -19.45
N ARG A 63 27.60 -24.52 -18.47
CA ARG A 63 27.82 -23.54 -17.41
C ARG A 63 29.25 -23.02 -17.46
N LEU A 64 29.45 -21.79 -17.00
CA LEU A 64 30.78 -21.16 -16.94
C LEU A 64 31.66 -21.87 -15.88
N ASP A 65 32.77 -22.49 -16.30
CA ASP A 65 33.77 -22.99 -15.36
C ASP A 65 34.80 -21.91 -15.01
N LEU A 66 34.63 -21.32 -13.83
CA LEU A 66 35.57 -20.31 -13.32
C LEU A 66 36.98 -20.84 -13.03
N ALA A 67 37.22 -22.16 -13.05
CA ALA A 67 38.56 -22.75 -12.90
C ALA A 67 39.31 -22.95 -14.23
N SER A 68 38.70 -22.66 -15.39
CA SER A 68 39.36 -22.81 -16.70
C SER A 68 40.53 -21.84 -16.85
N ALA A 69 41.58 -22.27 -17.57
CA ALA A 69 42.76 -21.44 -17.81
C ALA A 69 42.42 -20.21 -18.66
N GLU A 70 41.51 -20.36 -19.62
CA GLU A 70 40.97 -19.31 -20.47
C GLU A 70 40.24 -18.25 -19.63
N VAL A 71 39.43 -18.69 -18.65
CA VAL A 71 38.70 -17.80 -17.73
C VAL A 71 39.64 -17.02 -16.83
N GLN A 72 40.68 -17.65 -16.29
CA GLN A 72 41.68 -16.95 -15.47
C GLN A 72 42.46 -15.94 -16.31
N LEU A 73 43.01 -16.34 -17.46
CA LEU A 73 43.78 -15.47 -18.36
C LEU A 73 42.97 -14.26 -18.88
N TYR A 74 41.68 -14.46 -19.18
CA TYR A 74 40.81 -13.36 -19.59
C TYR A 74 40.39 -12.47 -18.40
N GLY A 75 40.22 -13.06 -17.21
CA GLY A 75 40.00 -12.29 -15.97
C GLY A 75 41.14 -11.33 -15.66
N ASP A 76 42.39 -11.79 -15.75
CA ASP A 76 43.59 -10.97 -15.56
C ASP A 76 43.69 -9.84 -16.60
N TYR A 77 43.27 -10.10 -17.85
CA TYR A 77 43.20 -9.09 -18.90
C TYR A 77 42.17 -7.99 -18.57
N LEU A 78 40.99 -8.37 -18.07
CA LEU A 78 39.95 -7.43 -17.67
C LEU A 78 40.37 -6.58 -16.46
N GLU A 79 41.01 -7.17 -15.44
CA GLU A 79 41.52 -6.41 -14.29
C GLU A 79 42.55 -5.35 -14.72
N GLN A 80 43.46 -5.68 -15.64
CA GLN A 80 44.41 -4.70 -16.18
C GLN A 80 43.73 -3.59 -17.00
N LYS A 81 42.63 -3.89 -17.71
CA LYS A 81 41.79 -2.88 -18.37
C LYS A 81 41.10 -1.98 -17.35
N GLN A 82 40.48 -2.55 -16.33
CA GLN A 82 39.77 -1.84 -15.26
C GLN A 82 40.70 -0.92 -14.48
N ALA A 83 41.89 -1.39 -14.09
CA ALA A 83 42.89 -0.60 -13.39
C ALA A 83 43.34 0.64 -14.20
N ARG A 84 43.51 0.51 -15.53
CA ARG A 84 43.85 1.65 -16.42
C ARG A 84 42.75 2.71 -16.46
N VAL A 85 41.47 2.31 -16.48
CA VAL A 85 40.35 3.25 -16.49
C VAL A 85 40.12 3.89 -15.12
N GLN A 86 40.23 3.12 -14.03
CA GLN A 86 40.16 3.64 -12.66
C GLN A 86 41.29 4.63 -12.36
N ALA A 87 42.48 4.46 -12.95
CA ALA A 87 43.59 5.40 -12.81
C ALA A 87 43.30 6.80 -13.39
N LEU A 88 42.30 6.95 -14.29
CA LEU A 88 41.83 8.27 -14.74
C LEU A 88 41.15 9.04 -13.59
N VAL A 89 40.46 8.33 -12.70
CA VAL A 89 39.67 8.85 -11.59
C VAL A 89 40.23 8.36 -10.24
N ALA A 90 41.57 8.39 -10.09
CA ALA A 90 42.27 7.78 -8.95
C ALA A 90 41.90 8.34 -7.55
N ALA A 91 41.11 9.42 -7.47
CA ALA A 91 40.54 9.96 -6.23
C ALA A 91 39.14 9.40 -5.89
N ALA A 92 38.53 8.60 -6.77
CA ALA A 92 37.17 8.09 -6.61
C ALA A 92 37.11 6.80 -5.78
N PRO A 93 36.32 6.77 -4.69
CA PRO A 93 36.08 5.54 -3.94
C PRO A 93 35.30 4.50 -4.76
N VAL A 94 36.01 3.52 -5.31
CA VAL A 94 35.43 2.31 -5.91
C VAL A 94 34.78 1.45 -4.81
N GLN A 95 33.54 1.03 -5.03
CA GLN A 95 32.77 0.20 -4.09
C GLN A 95 32.86 -1.29 -4.45
N TYR A 96 32.69 -1.62 -5.73
CA TYR A 96 32.92 -2.95 -6.28
C TYR A 96 33.57 -2.89 -7.66
N GLN A 97 34.32 -3.94 -8.00
CA GLN A 97 34.73 -4.26 -9.38
C GLN A 97 33.94 -5.48 -9.84
N TYR A 98 33.66 -5.56 -11.15
CA TYR A 98 32.90 -6.62 -11.78
C TYR A 98 33.68 -7.12 -12.99
N LYS A 99 33.81 -8.45 -13.16
CA LYS A 99 34.48 -9.04 -14.34
C LYS A 99 33.75 -10.25 -14.94
N ILE A 100 32.83 -10.88 -14.21
CA ILE A 100 32.16 -12.12 -14.64
C ILE A 100 30.83 -11.84 -15.34
N VAL A 101 29.96 -11.04 -14.72
CA VAL A 101 28.62 -10.69 -15.26
C VAL A 101 28.51 -9.24 -15.72
N LEU A 102 29.43 -8.37 -15.31
CA LEU A 102 29.62 -7.06 -15.91
C LEU A 102 31.12 -6.84 -16.03
N ASN A 103 31.58 -6.07 -17.01
CA ASN A 103 32.98 -5.62 -17.05
C ASN A 103 32.99 -4.15 -16.66
N GLY A 104 33.48 -3.83 -15.48
CA GLY A 104 33.30 -2.48 -14.93
C GLY A 104 33.50 -2.39 -13.44
N PHE A 105 33.00 -1.29 -12.86
CA PHE A 105 33.08 -1.01 -11.43
C PHE A 105 31.97 -0.05 -11.01
N SER A 106 31.58 -0.08 -9.74
CA SER A 106 30.78 0.98 -9.10
C SER A 106 31.68 1.90 -8.29
N ALA A 107 31.42 3.20 -8.33
CA ALA A 107 32.22 4.20 -7.64
C ALA A 107 31.42 5.43 -7.22
N LEU A 108 31.93 6.12 -6.20
CA LEU A 108 31.53 7.46 -5.84
C LEU A 108 32.22 8.49 -6.75
N LEU A 109 31.56 8.88 -7.83
CA LEU A 109 32.10 9.83 -8.81
C LEU A 109 31.53 11.24 -8.62
N THR A 110 32.32 12.26 -8.89
CA THR A 110 31.81 13.62 -9.15
C THR A 110 31.37 13.78 -10.61
N ASP A 111 30.55 14.80 -10.90
CA ASP A 111 30.15 15.12 -12.28
C ASP A 111 31.37 15.41 -13.20
N ALA A 112 32.49 15.88 -12.65
CA ALA A 112 33.74 16.08 -13.38
C ALA A 112 34.43 14.76 -13.76
N GLU A 113 34.48 13.80 -12.83
CA GLU A 113 35.04 12.46 -13.05
C GLU A 113 34.18 11.63 -14.02
N VAL A 114 32.85 11.75 -13.95
CA VAL A 114 31.92 11.17 -14.93
C VAL A 114 32.24 11.67 -16.34
N ARG A 115 32.42 12.99 -16.53
CA ARG A 115 32.80 13.58 -17.82
C ARG A 115 34.17 13.10 -18.30
N GLN A 116 35.13 12.90 -17.40
CA GLN A 116 36.46 12.39 -17.73
C GLN A 116 36.44 10.92 -18.18
N LEU A 117 35.64 10.07 -17.51
CA LEU A 117 35.46 8.67 -17.89
C LEU A 117 34.76 8.52 -19.24
N GLN A 118 33.72 9.32 -19.51
CA GLN A 118 33.03 9.37 -20.80
C GLN A 118 33.95 9.71 -21.98
N ALA A 119 35.06 10.42 -21.74
CA ALA A 119 36.03 10.79 -22.77
C ALA A 119 37.10 9.71 -23.07
N SER A 120 37.15 8.61 -22.29
CA SER A 120 38.27 7.63 -22.34
C SER A 120 38.24 6.65 -23.51
N GLY A 121 37.07 6.39 -24.12
CA GLY A 121 36.89 5.37 -25.18
C GLY A 121 36.90 3.90 -24.70
N ASP A 122 37.52 3.59 -23.56
CA ASP A 122 37.42 2.27 -22.89
C ASP A 122 36.09 2.10 -22.11
N VAL A 123 35.35 3.19 -21.85
CA VAL A 123 34.04 3.19 -21.17
C VAL A 123 32.90 3.09 -22.17
N ALA A 124 32.00 2.12 -21.98
CA ALA A 124 30.81 1.89 -22.80
C ALA A 124 29.55 2.60 -22.27
N SER A 125 29.36 2.64 -20.95
CA SER A 125 28.24 3.34 -20.32
C SER A 125 28.58 3.78 -18.89
N ILE A 126 27.86 4.80 -18.40
CA ILE A 126 27.85 5.19 -16.98
C ILE A 126 26.39 5.43 -16.60
N ALA A 127 25.92 4.76 -15.55
CA ALA A 127 24.54 4.87 -15.05
C ALA A 127 24.52 5.30 -13.57
N PRO A 128 23.59 6.18 -13.15
CA PRO A 128 23.37 6.47 -11.73
C PRO A 128 22.94 5.21 -10.98
N ASP A 129 23.44 5.04 -9.75
CA ASP A 129 23.13 3.90 -8.89
C ASP A 129 21.96 4.27 -7.95
N GLU A 130 20.74 3.99 -8.40
CA GLU A 130 19.51 4.46 -7.75
C GLU A 130 18.84 3.39 -6.87
N PRO A 131 18.26 3.75 -5.70
CA PRO A 131 17.53 2.82 -4.85
C PRO A 131 16.26 2.26 -5.50
N ARG A 132 16.06 0.95 -5.39
CA ARG A 132 14.94 0.17 -5.97
C ARG A 132 13.98 -0.43 -4.93
N THR A 133 12.83 -0.97 -5.36
CA THR A 133 11.64 -1.30 -4.53
C THR A 133 11.03 -2.71 -4.76
N LEU A 134 10.22 -3.21 -3.81
CA LEU A 134 9.98 -4.65 -3.50
C LEU A 134 8.54 -5.19 -3.82
N GLN A 135 8.36 -6.49 -4.22
CA GLN A 135 7.12 -7.08 -4.81
C GLN A 135 6.91 -8.62 -4.61
N THR A 136 5.67 -9.13 -4.36
CA THR A 136 5.28 -10.57 -4.08
C THR A 136 3.88 -10.99 -4.69
N ASN A 137 3.21 -12.16 -4.55
CA ASN A 137 3.26 -13.41 -3.73
C ASN A 137 2.49 -14.65 -4.34
N TYR A 138 2.49 -15.81 -3.62
CA TYR A 138 1.69 -17.09 -3.66
C TYR A 138 1.13 -17.70 -4.98
N THR A 139 1.32 -19.01 -5.23
CA THR A 139 0.88 -19.65 -6.51
C THR A 139 0.69 -21.20 -6.66
N PRO A 140 1.40 -22.13 -5.98
CA PRO A 140 1.63 -23.49 -6.54
C PRO A 140 0.42 -24.35 -6.99
N THR A 141 -0.60 -24.56 -6.15
CA THR A 141 -1.78 -25.38 -6.49
C THR A 141 -2.63 -24.76 -7.59
N PHE A 142 -2.69 -23.42 -7.65
CA PHE A 142 -3.40 -22.68 -8.69
C PHE A 142 -2.75 -22.87 -10.08
N LEU A 143 -1.43 -23.09 -10.13
CA LEU A 143 -0.69 -23.45 -11.35
C LEU A 143 -0.79 -24.96 -11.70
N GLY A 144 -1.50 -25.76 -10.91
CA GLY A 144 -1.67 -27.20 -11.15
C GLY A 144 -0.41 -28.05 -10.94
N LEU A 145 0.65 -27.52 -10.32
CA LEU A 145 1.93 -28.21 -10.17
C LEU A 145 1.84 -29.50 -9.35
N ASP A 146 0.91 -29.55 -8.40
CA ASP A 146 0.67 -30.61 -7.44
C ASP A 146 -0.40 -31.63 -7.87
N GLN A 147 -1.02 -31.43 -9.03
CA GLN A 147 -2.09 -32.29 -9.54
C GLN A 147 -1.53 -33.60 -10.14
N PRO A 148 -2.34 -34.66 -10.26
CA PRO A 148 -1.95 -35.89 -10.96
C PRO A 148 -1.48 -35.59 -12.40
N GLY A 149 -0.24 -35.97 -12.74
CA GLY A 149 0.39 -35.65 -14.02
C GLY A 149 0.96 -34.22 -14.13
N GLY A 150 0.76 -33.36 -13.13
CA GLY A 150 1.40 -32.05 -13.02
C GLY A 150 2.91 -32.14 -12.81
N LEU A 151 3.63 -31.01 -12.90
CA LEU A 151 5.10 -30.98 -12.94
C LEU A 151 5.75 -31.68 -11.75
N TRP A 152 5.23 -31.52 -10.53
CA TRP A 152 5.79 -32.24 -9.36
C TRP A 152 5.63 -33.76 -9.51
N SER A 153 4.54 -34.24 -10.11
CA SER A 153 4.34 -35.67 -10.39
C SER A 153 5.32 -36.20 -11.45
N GLN A 154 5.73 -35.37 -12.40
CA GLN A 154 6.71 -35.74 -13.44
C GLN A 154 8.14 -35.78 -12.88
N LEU A 155 8.46 -34.90 -11.93
CA LEU A 155 9.76 -34.83 -11.25
C LEU A 155 9.91 -35.85 -10.09
N GLY A 156 9.18 -36.97 -10.11
CA GLY A 156 9.26 -38.00 -9.06
C GLY A 156 8.46 -37.69 -7.78
N GLY A 157 7.56 -36.71 -7.82
CA GLY A 157 6.69 -36.31 -6.72
C GLY A 157 7.17 -35.06 -5.97
N LYS A 158 6.29 -34.51 -5.13
CA LYS A 158 6.55 -33.32 -4.28
C LYS A 158 7.81 -33.43 -3.40
N GLN A 159 8.17 -34.67 -3.03
CA GLN A 159 9.38 -35.01 -2.26
C GLN A 159 10.70 -34.77 -3.03
N HIS A 160 10.65 -34.52 -4.34
CA HIS A 160 11.83 -34.33 -5.21
C HIS A 160 11.71 -33.04 -6.07
N ALA A 161 10.66 -32.24 -5.86
CA ALA A 161 10.31 -31.09 -6.69
C ALA A 161 11.31 -29.93 -6.54
N GLY A 162 12.37 -29.96 -7.35
CA GLY A 162 13.49 -29.02 -7.32
C GLY A 162 14.75 -29.56 -6.64
N GLU A 163 14.87 -30.87 -6.39
CA GLU A 163 16.07 -31.45 -5.76
C GLU A 163 17.37 -31.02 -6.48
N ASP A 164 18.41 -30.69 -5.71
CA ASP A 164 19.72 -30.17 -6.13
C ASP A 164 19.74 -28.90 -7.01
N ILE A 165 18.58 -28.33 -7.36
CA ILE A 165 18.48 -26.95 -7.84
C ILE A 165 18.85 -26.00 -6.70
N ILE A 166 19.55 -24.92 -7.03
CA ILE A 166 19.96 -23.86 -6.10
C ILE A 166 19.42 -22.54 -6.63
N ILE A 167 18.54 -21.89 -5.88
CA ILE A 167 17.96 -20.60 -6.24
C ILE A 167 18.69 -19.51 -5.45
N GLY A 168 19.35 -18.60 -6.19
CA GLY A 168 19.88 -17.35 -5.68
C GLY A 168 18.75 -16.33 -5.52
N ILE A 169 18.63 -15.75 -4.33
CA ILE A 169 17.64 -14.74 -4.00
C ILE A 169 18.36 -13.42 -3.77
N VAL A 170 18.16 -12.45 -4.66
CA VAL A 170 18.77 -11.10 -4.57
C VAL A 170 17.69 -10.16 -4.07
N ASP A 171 17.74 -9.80 -2.79
CA ASP A 171 16.61 -9.21 -2.05
C ASP A 171 17.05 -8.53 -0.71
N GLY A 172 16.16 -8.36 0.27
CA GLY A 172 16.44 -7.81 1.60
C GLY A 172 17.05 -8.75 2.63
N GLY A 173 17.31 -10.01 2.28
CA GLY A 173 17.92 -11.01 3.18
C GLY A 173 17.00 -12.19 3.48
N VAL A 174 17.21 -12.87 4.61
CA VAL A 174 16.40 -14.02 5.05
C VAL A 174 16.25 -14.09 6.56
N TRP A 175 15.09 -14.55 7.03
CA TRP A 175 14.86 -14.90 8.44
C TRP A 175 15.07 -16.42 8.65
N PRO A 176 16.29 -16.88 8.97
CA PRO A 176 16.70 -18.28 8.86
C PRO A 176 15.90 -19.25 9.76
N GLU A 177 15.36 -18.78 10.89
CA GLU A 177 14.57 -19.60 11.82
C GLU A 177 13.17 -19.96 11.30
N ASN A 178 12.79 -19.48 10.11
CA ASN A 178 11.54 -19.87 9.47
C ASN A 178 11.62 -21.34 8.98
N LEU A 179 10.61 -22.16 9.30
CA LEU A 179 10.55 -23.58 8.93
C LEU A 179 10.64 -23.85 7.40
N SER A 180 10.44 -22.82 6.58
CA SER A 180 10.76 -22.83 5.13
C SER A 180 12.21 -23.19 4.81
N TYR A 181 13.13 -23.00 5.76
CA TYR A 181 14.58 -23.17 5.63
C TYR A 181 15.16 -24.32 6.47
N ALA A 182 14.32 -25.06 7.19
CA ALA A 182 14.75 -26.25 7.92
C ALA A 182 15.26 -27.35 6.98
N ASP A 183 16.35 -28.03 7.33
CA ASP A 183 16.86 -29.18 6.58
C ASP A 183 16.50 -30.54 7.18
N ARG A 184 15.67 -30.56 8.24
CA ARG A 184 15.17 -31.76 8.92
C ARG A 184 13.65 -31.80 8.94
N VAL A 185 13.11 -33.01 9.14
CA VAL A 185 11.67 -33.26 9.31
C VAL A 185 11.38 -34.12 10.53
N ASP A 186 10.25 -33.85 11.18
CA ASP A 186 9.72 -34.65 12.28
C ASP A 186 9.18 -36.02 11.79
N ALA A 187 8.69 -36.83 12.72
CA ALA A 187 8.12 -38.16 12.41
C ALA A 187 6.89 -38.12 11.48
N ASN A 188 6.29 -36.95 11.23
CA ASN A 188 5.17 -36.73 10.34
C ASN A 188 5.59 -36.14 8.97
N GLY A 189 6.87 -35.85 8.76
CA GLY A 189 7.38 -35.16 7.57
C GLY A 189 7.28 -33.63 7.64
N THR A 190 7.02 -33.05 8.81
CA THR A 190 6.90 -31.60 9.04
C THR A 190 8.30 -30.98 9.18
N PRO A 191 8.65 -29.91 8.45
CA PRO A 191 9.94 -29.24 8.61
C PRO A 191 10.20 -28.75 10.04
N THR A 192 11.40 -28.99 10.56
CA THR A 192 11.79 -28.66 11.95
C THR A 192 13.29 -28.40 12.09
N PHE A 193 13.68 -27.64 13.12
CA PHE A 193 15.09 -27.42 13.50
C PHE A 193 15.54 -28.29 14.68
N ASP A 194 14.72 -29.25 15.14
CA ASP A 194 15.12 -30.21 16.19
C ASP A 194 16.34 -31.04 15.72
N PRO A 195 17.49 -31.00 16.42
CA PRO A 195 18.70 -31.74 16.03
C PRO A 195 18.55 -33.27 16.12
N ASN A 196 17.50 -33.77 16.79
CA ASN A 196 17.17 -35.20 16.88
C ASN A 196 16.28 -35.66 15.71
N ALA A 197 15.67 -34.72 14.97
CA ALA A 197 14.79 -35.02 13.84
C ALA A 197 15.56 -35.48 12.60
N SER A 198 14.89 -36.20 11.70
CA SER A 198 15.52 -36.84 10.54
C SER A 198 16.01 -35.81 9.52
N LEU A 199 17.27 -35.94 9.08
CA LEU A 199 17.83 -35.09 8.03
C LEU A 199 17.11 -35.36 6.71
N ALA A 200 16.56 -34.30 6.11
CA ALA A 200 15.72 -34.35 4.92
C ALA A 200 16.46 -33.97 3.63
N TYR A 201 17.72 -33.52 3.71
CA TYR A 201 18.52 -33.09 2.57
C TYR A 201 19.91 -33.74 2.60
N GLY A 202 20.42 -34.12 1.43
CA GLY A 202 21.81 -34.59 1.29
C GLY A 202 22.82 -33.45 1.40
N ALA A 203 24.11 -33.79 1.40
CA ALA A 203 25.19 -32.80 1.35
C ALA A 203 25.04 -31.83 0.15
N PRO A 204 25.62 -30.61 0.18
CA PRO A 204 25.54 -29.66 -0.92
C PRO A 204 26.10 -30.24 -2.23
N PRO A 205 25.57 -29.86 -3.42
CA PRO A 205 26.13 -30.27 -4.70
C PRO A 205 27.60 -29.85 -4.81
N ALA A 206 28.49 -30.73 -5.31
CA ALA A 206 29.94 -30.51 -5.29
C ALA A 206 30.44 -29.28 -6.10
N ALA A 207 29.59 -28.68 -6.93
CA ALA A 207 29.87 -27.43 -7.64
C ALA A 207 29.54 -26.16 -6.82
N TRP A 208 28.91 -26.30 -5.64
CA TRP A 208 28.55 -25.20 -4.75
C TRP A 208 29.79 -24.58 -4.08
N LYS A 209 29.92 -23.25 -4.17
CA LYS A 209 31.08 -22.49 -3.66
C LYS A 209 30.69 -21.33 -2.72
N GLY A 210 29.40 -21.11 -2.49
CA GLY A 210 28.91 -20.03 -1.63
C GLY A 210 29.06 -20.32 -0.13
N ILE A 211 29.02 -19.24 0.66
CA ILE A 211 29.35 -19.24 2.09
C ILE A 211 28.18 -18.81 2.96
N CYS A 212 28.27 -19.12 4.26
CA CYS A 212 27.44 -18.52 5.29
C CYS A 212 28.20 -17.34 5.93
N GLN A 213 27.90 -16.11 5.50
CA GLN A 213 28.55 -14.91 6.00
C GLN A 213 27.97 -14.53 7.37
N THR A 214 28.82 -14.54 8.39
CA THR A 214 28.43 -14.13 9.74
C THR A 214 28.25 -12.61 9.83
N GLY A 215 27.35 -12.17 10.70
CA GLY A 215 27.17 -10.76 11.03
C GLY A 215 26.22 -10.55 12.22
N GLU A 216 25.71 -9.34 12.35
CA GLU A 216 24.72 -8.96 13.36
C GLU A 216 23.49 -9.91 13.36
N GLY A 217 23.28 -10.61 14.48
CA GLY A 217 22.19 -11.58 14.63
C GLY A 217 22.28 -12.82 13.73
N PHE A 218 23.42 -13.12 13.10
CA PHE A 218 23.54 -14.21 12.13
C PHE A 218 24.91 -14.92 12.25
N SER A 219 24.93 -16.09 12.89
CA SER A 219 26.07 -17.03 12.92
C SER A 219 26.06 -17.98 11.71
N SER A 220 27.15 -18.73 11.54
CA SER A 220 27.29 -19.82 10.55
C SER A 220 26.18 -20.87 10.59
N ASP A 221 25.62 -21.08 11.78
CA ASP A 221 24.73 -22.22 12.10
C ASP A 221 23.30 -21.99 11.59
N HIS A 222 23.03 -20.80 11.05
CA HIS A 222 21.80 -20.45 10.35
C HIS A 222 21.76 -21.01 8.92
N CYS A 223 22.92 -21.37 8.34
CA CYS A 223 22.97 -22.09 7.07
C CYS A 223 23.04 -23.60 7.32
N ASN A 224 22.39 -24.36 6.45
CA ASN A 224 22.21 -25.80 6.56
C ASN A 224 22.05 -26.42 5.15
N ASN A 225 21.62 -27.68 5.03
CA ASN A 225 21.53 -28.34 3.72
C ASN A 225 20.38 -27.81 2.81
N LYS A 226 19.50 -26.94 3.35
CA LYS A 226 18.39 -26.26 2.68
C LYS A 226 18.72 -24.79 2.37
N LEU A 227 19.10 -23.99 3.36
CA LEU A 227 19.66 -22.65 3.19
C LEU A 227 21.19 -22.78 3.13
N LEU A 228 21.73 -23.02 1.92
CA LEU A 228 23.14 -23.35 1.69
C LEU A 228 24.11 -22.20 1.94
N GLY A 229 23.65 -20.96 1.76
CA GLY A 229 24.48 -19.78 1.84
C GLY A 229 23.66 -18.52 2.06
N ALA A 230 24.31 -17.54 2.65
CA ALA A 230 23.71 -16.25 2.96
C ALA A 230 24.83 -15.22 3.02
N GLN A 231 24.75 -14.18 2.19
CA GLN A 231 25.74 -13.12 2.02
C GLN A 231 25.04 -11.76 1.91
N TYR A 232 25.76 -10.67 2.16
CA TYR A 232 25.23 -9.31 2.07
C TYR A 232 26.21 -8.33 1.41
N PHE A 233 25.64 -7.36 0.70
CA PHE A 233 26.31 -6.35 -0.10
C PHE A 233 25.72 -4.98 0.27
N ASN A 234 26.59 -4.07 0.68
CA ASN A 234 26.19 -2.75 1.17
C ASN A 234 27.27 -1.68 0.99
N ALA A 235 28.32 -1.93 0.20
CA ALA A 235 29.36 -0.91 0.04
C ALA A 235 28.78 0.35 -0.61
N VAL A 236 27.87 0.21 -1.60
CA VAL A 236 27.17 1.36 -2.18
C VAL A 236 26.20 1.96 -1.16
N ARG A 237 25.36 1.15 -0.50
CA ARG A 237 24.47 1.61 0.58
C ARG A 237 25.17 2.46 1.64
N LEU A 238 26.40 2.09 2.05
CA LEU A 238 27.16 2.79 3.09
C LEU A 238 27.71 4.16 2.65
N THR A 239 27.63 4.50 1.37
CA THR A 239 28.07 5.81 0.86
C THR A 239 27.07 6.95 1.11
N GLU A 240 25.76 6.63 1.19
CA GLU A 240 24.71 7.62 1.38
C GLU A 240 24.55 7.99 2.86
N THR A 241 25.31 9.01 3.26
CA THR A 241 25.37 9.53 4.64
C THR A 241 24.10 10.23 5.12
N ASP A 242 23.17 10.57 4.21
CA ASP A 242 21.85 11.11 4.53
C ASP A 242 20.83 10.00 4.91
N LYS A 243 21.17 8.72 4.70
CA LYS A 243 20.32 7.57 5.02
C LYS A 243 20.90 6.84 6.24
N ILE A 244 20.25 6.99 7.38
CA ILE A 244 20.64 6.35 8.64
C ILE A 244 20.04 4.94 8.68
N GLN A 245 20.81 3.91 9.01
CA GLN A 245 20.28 2.53 9.13
C GLN A 245 19.11 2.47 10.13
N HIS A 246 18.02 1.81 9.76
CA HIS A 246 16.85 1.69 10.62
C HIS A 246 17.12 0.70 11.77
N TRP A 247 16.51 0.87 12.94
CA TRP A 247 16.77 -0.01 14.10
C TRP A 247 16.31 -1.45 13.89
N SER A 248 15.39 -1.68 12.93
CA SER A 248 14.91 -3.02 12.55
C SER A 248 15.90 -3.77 11.64
N GLU A 249 17.04 -3.17 11.29
CA GLU A 249 17.94 -3.62 10.24
C GLU A 249 19.22 -4.24 10.81
N PHE A 250 19.62 -5.38 10.24
CA PHE A 250 20.78 -6.17 10.68
C PHE A 250 21.93 -6.06 9.69
N THR A 251 23.11 -5.77 10.21
CA THR A 251 24.39 -5.75 9.49
C THR A 251 24.90 -7.19 9.24
N SER A 252 24.11 -7.95 8.50
CA SER A 252 24.29 -9.38 8.18
C SER A 252 23.34 -9.79 7.04
N PRO A 253 23.35 -11.06 6.59
CA PRO A 253 22.35 -11.57 5.63
C PRO A 253 20.93 -11.68 6.19
N ARG A 254 20.70 -11.39 7.48
CA ARG A 254 19.37 -11.43 8.11
C ARG A 254 18.46 -10.38 7.50
N ASP A 255 17.22 -10.78 7.20
CA ASP A 255 16.15 -9.88 6.76
C ASP A 255 15.75 -8.90 7.89
N SER A 256 15.42 -7.66 7.56
CA SER A 256 14.98 -6.70 8.58
C SER A 256 13.60 -7.07 9.14
N VAL A 257 13.22 -6.52 10.30
CA VAL A 257 11.91 -6.83 10.91
C VAL A 257 10.77 -6.30 10.04
N GLY A 258 9.91 -7.21 9.58
CA GLY A 258 8.75 -6.93 8.72
C GLY A 258 7.43 -6.75 9.49
N ASP A 259 7.44 -5.93 10.53
CA ASP A 259 6.24 -5.56 11.29
C ASP A 259 5.80 -4.10 10.97
N PRO A 260 4.69 -3.57 11.54
CA PRO A 260 4.22 -2.20 11.24
C PRO A 260 5.17 -1.05 11.60
N SER A 261 6.34 -1.34 12.17
CA SER A 261 7.39 -0.39 12.53
C SER A 261 8.67 -0.54 11.69
N GLY A 262 8.74 -1.53 10.79
CA GLY A 262 9.80 -1.71 9.79
C GLY A 262 9.24 -1.89 8.37
N GLU A 263 10.13 -2.11 7.40
CA GLU A 263 9.78 -2.38 5.99
C GLU A 263 10.34 -3.77 5.54
N GLY A 264 10.75 -4.61 6.49
CA GLY A 264 11.48 -5.86 6.24
C GLY A 264 10.64 -7.10 5.95
N GLY A 265 11.27 -8.28 6.03
CA GLY A 265 10.64 -9.58 5.82
C GLY A 265 10.39 -9.95 4.35
N HIS A 266 10.80 -9.08 3.42
CA HIS A 266 10.51 -9.26 2.00
C HIS A 266 11.35 -10.37 1.35
N GLY A 267 12.66 -10.41 1.62
CA GLY A 267 13.53 -11.46 1.08
C GLY A 267 13.17 -12.84 1.64
N THR A 268 12.68 -12.88 2.88
CA THR A 268 12.06 -14.05 3.50
C THR A 268 10.77 -14.45 2.78
N HIS A 269 9.95 -13.49 2.35
CA HIS A 269 8.74 -13.80 1.59
C HIS A 269 9.06 -14.33 0.18
N THR A 270 10.01 -13.74 -0.54
CA THR A 270 10.34 -14.14 -1.93
C THR A 270 11.07 -15.47 -1.97
N SER A 271 12.09 -15.67 -1.12
CA SER A 271 12.80 -16.94 -0.98
C SER A 271 11.89 -18.12 -0.59
N SER A 272 11.00 -17.93 0.38
CA SER A 272 10.02 -18.96 0.76
C SER A 272 8.96 -19.21 -0.32
N THR A 273 8.59 -18.20 -1.13
CA THR A 273 7.69 -18.39 -2.29
C THR A 273 8.36 -19.18 -3.41
N ALA A 274 9.64 -18.92 -3.69
CA ALA A 274 10.40 -19.62 -4.72
C ALA A 274 10.70 -21.08 -4.32
N GLY A 275 11.32 -21.29 -3.16
CA GLY A 275 11.87 -22.58 -2.74
C GLY A 275 11.60 -22.99 -1.29
N GLY A 276 10.70 -22.33 -0.56
CA GLY A 276 10.38 -22.69 0.82
C GLY A 276 9.84 -24.12 0.96
N ASN A 277 10.19 -24.80 2.05
CA ASN A 277 9.78 -26.18 2.31
C ASN A 277 8.26 -26.41 2.16
N ALA A 278 7.91 -27.62 1.72
CA ALA A 278 6.55 -28.11 1.79
C ALA A 278 6.10 -28.38 3.24
N GLY A 279 4.82 -28.15 3.53
CA GLY A 279 4.21 -28.55 4.80
C GLY A 279 4.39 -27.53 5.93
N VAL A 280 5.02 -26.38 5.66
CA VAL A 280 5.23 -25.31 6.64
C VAL A 280 3.88 -24.75 7.11
N PRO A 281 3.52 -24.86 8.40
CA PRO A 281 2.27 -24.32 8.93
C PRO A 281 2.35 -22.80 9.06
N VAL A 282 1.41 -22.07 8.46
CA VAL A 282 1.39 -20.60 8.47
C VAL A 282 0.27 -20.07 9.36
N THR A 283 0.61 -19.08 10.17
CA THR A 283 -0.34 -18.23 10.89
C THR A 283 -0.01 -16.77 10.57
N ALA A 284 -0.99 -15.98 10.17
CA ALA A 284 -0.84 -14.54 9.92
C ALA A 284 -1.87 -13.78 10.75
N ASN A 285 -1.43 -12.84 11.60
CA ASN A 285 -2.28 -12.14 12.57
C ASN A 285 -3.24 -13.10 13.31
N GLY A 286 -2.73 -14.19 13.91
CA GLY A 286 -3.54 -15.20 14.60
C GLY A 286 -4.35 -16.16 13.70
N ALA A 287 -4.68 -15.79 12.46
CA ALA A 287 -5.39 -16.66 11.53
C ALA A 287 -4.47 -17.78 11.00
N ARG A 288 -4.85 -19.06 11.24
CA ARG A 288 -4.18 -20.21 10.60
C ARG A 288 -4.51 -20.23 9.11
N LEU A 289 -3.51 -20.01 8.26
CA LEU A 289 -3.67 -19.93 6.80
C LEU A 289 -3.52 -21.29 6.08
N GLY A 290 -3.29 -22.36 6.83
CA GLY A 290 -3.01 -23.72 6.33
C GLY A 290 -1.50 -24.02 6.29
N ALA A 291 -1.14 -25.10 5.62
CA ALA A 291 0.25 -25.40 5.28
C ALA A 291 0.60 -24.84 3.89
N ILE A 292 1.80 -24.30 3.72
CA ILE A 292 2.29 -23.79 2.43
C ILE A 292 3.39 -24.68 1.82
N ALA A 293 3.84 -24.29 0.63
CA ALA A 293 5.02 -24.76 -0.06
C ALA A 293 5.50 -23.64 -1.00
N GLY A 294 6.80 -23.57 -1.27
CA GLY A 294 7.31 -22.82 -2.41
C GLY A 294 6.98 -23.53 -3.74
N VAL A 295 7.30 -22.89 -4.87
CA VAL A 295 7.11 -23.46 -6.22
C VAL A 295 8.01 -24.68 -6.44
N ALA A 296 9.24 -24.64 -5.94
CA ALA A 296 10.20 -25.75 -5.95
C ALA A 296 10.57 -26.11 -4.49
N PRO A 297 9.70 -26.82 -3.74
CA PRO A 297 9.84 -26.99 -2.29
C PRO A 297 11.10 -27.78 -1.85
N ARG A 298 11.77 -28.45 -2.79
CA ARG A 298 13.04 -29.17 -2.57
C ARG A 298 14.27 -28.44 -3.10
N ALA A 299 14.08 -27.31 -3.81
CA ALA A 299 15.21 -26.47 -4.18
C ALA A 299 15.91 -25.92 -2.94
N ARG A 300 17.24 -25.87 -3.03
CA ARG A 300 18.09 -25.27 -2.02
C ARG A 300 18.16 -23.76 -2.29
N LEU A 301 18.35 -22.98 -1.23
CA LEU A 301 18.32 -21.52 -1.29
C LEU A 301 19.70 -20.96 -0.96
N SER A 302 20.10 -19.91 -1.68
CA SER A 302 21.18 -19.02 -1.27
C SER A 302 20.75 -17.57 -1.38
N VAL A 303 21.09 -16.77 -0.38
CA VAL A 303 20.54 -15.41 -0.21
C VAL A 303 21.64 -14.38 -0.33
N TYR A 304 21.37 -13.33 -1.10
CA TYR A 304 22.29 -12.24 -1.41
C TYR A 304 21.59 -10.92 -1.10
N LYS A 305 21.78 -10.42 0.12
CA LYS A 305 21.12 -9.21 0.62
C LYS A 305 21.71 -7.97 -0.02
N VAL A 306 20.87 -7.18 -0.69
CA VAL A 306 21.22 -5.93 -1.38
C VAL A 306 20.26 -4.78 -1.04
N CYS A 307 19.12 -5.09 -0.44
CA CYS A 307 18.13 -4.12 0.01
C CYS A 307 18.28 -3.85 1.52
N TRP A 308 18.12 -2.59 1.91
CA TRP A 308 18.36 -2.14 3.28
C TRP A 308 17.29 -1.15 3.75
N SER A 309 16.82 -1.32 4.98
CA SER A 309 15.92 -0.41 5.69
C SER A 309 16.68 0.77 6.29
N TYR A 310 16.18 1.98 6.05
CA TYR A 310 16.78 3.23 6.53
C TYR A 310 15.73 4.28 6.94
N ASN A 311 16.12 5.21 7.80
CA ASN A 311 15.48 6.51 7.98
C ASN A 311 16.22 7.55 7.15
N LEU A 312 15.50 8.57 6.66
CA LEU A 312 16.16 9.78 6.13
C LEU A 312 16.66 10.63 7.30
N ALA A 313 17.82 11.28 7.18
CA ALA A 313 18.33 12.20 8.20
C ALA A 313 17.36 13.38 8.51
N THR A 314 16.48 13.71 7.55
CA THR A 314 15.41 14.71 7.68
C THR A 314 14.08 14.13 8.21
N GLN A 315 13.94 12.80 8.27
CA GLN A 315 12.76 12.08 8.77
C GLN A 315 13.22 10.88 9.63
N PRO A 316 13.60 11.10 10.90
CA PRO A 316 14.15 10.05 11.78
C PRO A 316 13.11 9.02 12.27
N THR A 317 11.89 9.07 11.72
CA THR A 317 10.77 8.17 12.04
C THR A 317 10.02 7.84 10.77
N GLY A 318 9.85 6.55 10.47
CA GLY A 318 9.21 6.06 9.26
C GLY A 318 10.25 5.45 8.32
N ALA A 319 10.48 4.15 8.48
CA ALA A 319 11.42 3.39 7.68
C ALA A 319 11.14 3.51 6.17
N LYS A 320 12.18 3.33 5.36
CA LYS A 320 12.16 3.23 3.90
C LYS A 320 13.11 2.11 3.49
N ASN A 321 12.80 1.37 2.43
CA ASN A 321 13.73 0.41 1.83
C ASN A 321 14.33 0.96 0.53
N GLY A 322 15.58 0.58 0.27
CA GLY A 322 16.24 0.79 -1.02
C GLY A 322 17.27 -0.31 -1.29
N CYS A 323 17.29 -0.78 -2.54
CA CYS A 323 18.31 -1.71 -3.07
C CYS A 323 19.15 -0.99 -4.12
N TYR A 324 20.48 -1.12 -4.07
CA TYR A 324 21.39 -0.42 -4.99
C TYR A 324 21.73 -1.31 -6.17
N GLY A 325 21.82 -0.73 -7.36
CA GLY A 325 22.26 -1.42 -8.57
C GLY A 325 23.68 -1.97 -8.43
N GLY A 326 24.60 -1.24 -7.81
CA GLY A 326 25.99 -1.68 -7.65
C GLY A 326 26.16 -2.80 -6.62
N ASP A 327 25.42 -2.74 -5.50
CA ASP A 327 25.28 -3.86 -4.55
C ASP A 327 24.60 -5.06 -5.25
N SER A 328 23.64 -4.82 -6.15
CA SER A 328 22.93 -5.85 -6.94
C SER A 328 23.80 -6.54 -7.98
N VAL A 329 24.61 -5.81 -8.75
CA VAL A 329 25.55 -6.42 -9.70
C VAL A 329 26.61 -7.24 -8.95
N ALA A 330 27.08 -6.79 -7.78
CA ALA A 330 27.99 -7.57 -6.93
C ALA A 330 27.33 -8.88 -6.45
N ALA A 331 26.07 -8.82 -6.03
CA ALA A 331 25.29 -10.00 -5.64
C ALA A 331 25.05 -10.97 -6.80
N ILE A 332 24.73 -10.49 -8.00
CA ILE A 332 24.52 -11.33 -9.21
C ILE A 332 25.85 -11.98 -9.63
N GLU A 333 26.96 -11.23 -9.65
CA GLU A 333 28.30 -11.76 -9.90
C GLU A 333 28.63 -12.89 -8.90
N LYS A 334 28.42 -12.64 -7.61
CA LYS A 334 28.72 -13.61 -6.55
C LYS A 334 27.79 -14.83 -6.60
N ALA A 335 26.52 -14.67 -6.93
CA ALA A 335 25.60 -15.80 -7.11
C ALA A 335 26.02 -16.72 -8.27
N VAL A 336 26.49 -16.16 -9.39
CA VAL A 336 27.07 -16.94 -10.49
C VAL A 336 28.36 -17.63 -10.06
N GLN A 337 29.25 -16.96 -9.31
CA GLN A 337 30.47 -17.57 -8.75
C GLN A 337 30.19 -18.77 -7.83
N ASP A 338 29.17 -18.63 -6.99
CA ASP A 338 28.80 -19.63 -5.98
C ASP A 338 28.13 -20.85 -6.58
N GLY A 339 27.64 -20.75 -7.82
CA GLY A 339 27.06 -21.85 -8.59
C GLY A 339 25.54 -21.96 -8.48
N VAL A 340 24.81 -20.85 -8.30
CA VAL A 340 23.33 -20.88 -8.38
C VAL A 340 22.85 -21.30 -9.77
N HIS A 341 21.67 -21.90 -9.84
CA HIS A 341 21.03 -22.38 -11.07
C HIS A 341 19.94 -21.42 -11.56
N VAL A 342 19.30 -20.72 -10.62
CA VAL A 342 18.24 -19.73 -10.86
C VAL A 342 18.55 -18.47 -10.06
N ILE A 343 18.22 -17.28 -10.58
CA ILE A 343 18.18 -16.02 -9.83
C ILE A 343 16.73 -15.51 -9.80
N ASN A 344 16.22 -15.22 -8.60
CA ASN A 344 15.00 -14.47 -8.37
C ASN A 344 15.35 -13.03 -7.97
N TYR A 345 14.86 -12.06 -8.74
CA TYR A 345 15.06 -10.63 -8.51
C TYR A 345 13.70 -9.92 -8.36
N SER A 346 13.21 -9.80 -7.12
CA SER A 346 11.91 -9.21 -6.79
C SER A 346 12.01 -7.73 -6.43
N ILE A 347 12.89 -7.05 -7.15
CA ILE A 347 13.30 -5.65 -6.99
C ILE A 347 12.97 -4.93 -8.33
N SER A 348 12.61 -3.65 -8.30
CA SER A 348 12.35 -2.83 -9.51
C SER A 348 13.62 -2.33 -10.21
N GLY A 349 13.51 -1.88 -11.47
CA GLY A 349 14.64 -1.36 -12.23
C GLY A 349 14.54 -1.67 -13.72
N GLY A 350 15.66 -1.68 -14.44
CA GLY A 350 15.75 -2.27 -15.78
C GLY A 350 14.88 -1.61 -16.84
N GLY A 351 14.65 -0.29 -16.74
CA GLY A 351 13.84 0.48 -17.69
C GLY A 351 14.47 0.64 -19.09
N THR A 352 15.74 0.26 -19.25
CA THR A 352 16.42 0.13 -20.55
C THR A 352 17.30 -1.10 -20.54
N VAL A 353 17.53 -1.72 -21.70
CA VAL A 353 18.40 -2.91 -21.84
C VAL A 353 19.88 -2.67 -21.51
N ASN A 354 20.29 -1.39 -21.41
CA ASN A 354 21.64 -0.96 -21.05
C ASN A 354 21.79 -0.64 -19.54
N ASP A 355 20.75 -0.85 -18.73
CA ASP A 355 20.85 -0.80 -17.27
C ASP A 355 21.90 -1.84 -16.80
N PRO A 356 22.86 -1.49 -15.93
CA PRO A 356 23.92 -2.42 -15.51
C PRO A 356 23.42 -3.71 -14.85
N VAL A 357 22.25 -3.69 -14.21
CA VAL A 357 21.63 -4.89 -13.63
C VAL A 357 21.04 -5.77 -14.75
N GLU A 358 20.45 -5.16 -15.78
CA GLU A 358 20.00 -5.88 -16.98
C GLU A 358 21.17 -6.53 -17.73
N GLN A 359 22.30 -5.81 -17.86
CA GLN A 359 23.53 -6.36 -18.41
C GLN A 359 24.06 -7.52 -17.55
N ALA A 360 24.08 -7.39 -16.22
CA ALA A 360 24.43 -8.48 -15.32
C ALA A 360 23.54 -9.73 -15.53
N PHE A 361 22.25 -9.55 -15.81
CA PHE A 361 21.36 -10.67 -16.16
C PHE A 361 21.66 -11.30 -17.53
N LEU A 362 22.03 -10.52 -18.56
CA LEU A 362 22.45 -11.09 -19.86
C LEU A 362 23.60 -12.06 -19.67
N HIS A 363 24.58 -11.63 -18.88
CA HIS A 363 25.81 -12.37 -18.67
C HIS A 363 25.63 -13.52 -17.67
N ALA A 364 24.70 -13.42 -16.70
CA ALA A 364 24.25 -14.56 -15.91
C ALA A 364 23.50 -15.63 -16.76
N SER A 365 22.59 -15.21 -17.65
CA SER A 365 21.92 -16.10 -18.61
C SER A 365 22.93 -16.79 -19.53
N ASN A 366 23.94 -16.06 -20.03
CA ASN A 366 25.03 -16.63 -20.82
C ASN A 366 25.99 -17.53 -20.01
N ALA A 367 26.04 -17.41 -18.67
CA ALA A 367 26.74 -18.35 -17.79
C ALA A 367 25.94 -19.63 -17.48
N GLY A 368 24.70 -19.76 -18.00
CA GLY A 368 23.81 -20.90 -17.77
C GLY A 368 22.91 -20.77 -16.54
N VAL A 369 22.62 -19.54 -16.07
CA VAL A 369 21.75 -19.27 -14.92
C VAL A 369 20.44 -18.65 -15.37
N PHE A 370 19.30 -19.26 -15.03
CA PHE A 370 17.98 -18.74 -15.40
C PHE A 370 17.58 -17.54 -14.51
N VAL A 371 17.18 -16.42 -15.10
CA VAL A 371 16.80 -15.20 -14.36
C VAL A 371 15.30 -14.92 -14.47
N ALA A 372 14.65 -14.73 -13.33
CA ALA A 372 13.29 -14.20 -13.21
C ALA A 372 13.27 -12.88 -12.45
N ALA A 373 12.65 -11.84 -13.03
CA ALA A 373 12.59 -10.49 -12.48
C ALA A 373 11.15 -9.94 -12.44
N SER A 374 10.81 -9.12 -11.45
CA SER A 374 9.45 -8.57 -11.29
C SER A 374 9.12 -7.44 -12.26
N ALA A 375 7.99 -7.52 -12.97
CA ALA A 375 7.59 -6.56 -14.02
C ALA A 375 7.23 -5.13 -13.53
N GLY A 376 7.19 -4.87 -12.22
CA GLY A 376 6.88 -3.55 -11.67
C GLY A 376 5.42 -3.36 -11.26
N ASN A 377 5.20 -2.80 -10.07
CA ASN A 377 3.87 -2.49 -9.51
C ASN A 377 3.31 -1.12 -9.93
N SER A 378 3.97 -0.39 -10.85
CA SER A 378 3.64 1.01 -11.20
C SER A 378 2.52 1.19 -12.24
N GLY A 379 1.82 0.11 -12.61
CA GLY A 379 0.74 0.13 -13.60
C GLY A 379 -0.51 0.94 -13.16
N PRO A 380 -1.51 1.13 -14.05
CA PRO A 380 -1.74 0.41 -15.31
C PRO A 380 -1.20 1.11 -16.57
N ALA A 381 -0.36 2.16 -16.43
CA ALA A 381 0.34 2.76 -17.56
C ALA A 381 1.47 1.84 -18.08
N ASN A 382 2.11 2.21 -19.20
CA ASN A 382 3.25 1.47 -19.74
C ASN A 382 4.53 1.72 -18.90
N THR A 383 4.60 1.06 -17.74
CA THR A 383 5.62 1.25 -16.70
C THR A 383 6.32 -0.07 -16.35
N VAL A 384 6.48 -0.95 -17.35
CA VAL A 384 7.10 -2.26 -17.13
C VAL A 384 8.58 -2.09 -16.78
N ALA A 385 8.96 -2.64 -15.64
CA ALA A 385 10.35 -2.79 -15.21
C ALA A 385 10.97 -4.02 -15.90
N HIS A 386 12.31 -4.06 -15.98
CA HIS A 386 13.06 -5.21 -16.51
C HIS A 386 12.68 -5.57 -17.96
N VAL A 387 13.05 -4.70 -18.90
CA VAL A 387 12.57 -4.74 -20.30
C VAL A 387 13.36 -5.69 -21.23
N SER A 388 14.36 -6.42 -20.73
CA SER A 388 15.32 -7.12 -21.60
C SER A 388 14.87 -8.50 -22.11
N PRO A 389 15.31 -8.92 -23.31
CA PRO A 389 14.87 -10.18 -23.93
C PRO A 389 15.56 -11.45 -23.40
N TRP A 390 16.51 -11.33 -22.47
CA TRP A 390 17.33 -12.43 -21.93
C TRP A 390 16.96 -12.85 -20.49
N ILE A 391 15.83 -12.35 -19.99
CA ILE A 391 15.27 -12.63 -18.67
C ILE A 391 13.78 -13.01 -18.79
N THR A 392 13.24 -13.63 -17.74
CA THR A 392 11.79 -13.82 -17.60
C THR A 392 11.20 -12.71 -16.74
N THR A 393 10.58 -11.71 -17.38
CA THR A 393 9.92 -10.59 -16.72
C THR A 393 8.49 -10.98 -16.31
N VAL A 394 8.25 -11.06 -15.00
CA VAL A 394 7.03 -11.67 -14.42
C VAL A 394 6.03 -10.60 -13.99
N ALA A 395 4.86 -10.58 -14.64
CA ALA A 395 3.73 -9.76 -14.24
C ALA A 395 2.87 -10.44 -13.15
N ALA A 396 2.29 -9.64 -12.25
CA ALA A 396 1.39 -10.12 -11.21
C ALA A 396 -0.03 -10.36 -11.74
N SER A 397 -0.72 -11.38 -11.20
CA SER A 397 -2.13 -11.67 -11.48
C SER A 397 -2.80 -12.27 -10.23
N THR A 398 -4.13 -12.26 -10.18
CA THR A 398 -4.89 -12.78 -9.03
C THR A 398 -5.18 -14.28 -9.15
N HIS A 399 -5.07 -15.00 -8.04
CA HIS A 399 -5.40 -16.42 -7.91
C HIS A 399 -6.80 -16.65 -7.32
N ASN A 400 -7.30 -17.89 -7.41
CA ASN A 400 -8.62 -18.28 -6.93
C ASN A 400 -8.82 -18.25 -5.39
N ARG A 401 -7.75 -18.16 -4.59
CA ARG A 401 -7.85 -17.93 -3.14
C ARG A 401 -8.17 -16.46 -2.85
N ALA A 402 -9.18 -16.20 -2.03
CA ALA A 402 -9.41 -14.89 -1.43
C ALA A 402 -9.60 -15.06 0.09
N ASN A 403 -8.83 -14.29 0.87
CA ASN A 403 -9.14 -14.12 2.29
C ASN A 403 -10.18 -13.00 2.38
N GLN A 404 -11.29 -13.24 3.08
CA GLN A 404 -12.50 -12.41 3.00
C GLN A 404 -13.15 -12.21 4.37
N ALA A 405 -13.81 -11.07 4.54
CA ALA A 405 -14.69 -10.79 5.67
C ALA A 405 -15.94 -10.03 5.20
N ASN A 406 -16.99 -10.05 6.02
CA ASN A 406 -18.29 -9.47 5.70
C ASN A 406 -18.56 -8.19 6.49
N VAL A 407 -18.87 -7.10 5.79
CA VAL A 407 -19.46 -5.89 6.37
C VAL A 407 -20.97 -6.09 6.45
N THR A 408 -21.47 -6.46 7.64
CA THR A 408 -22.92 -6.58 7.89
C THR A 408 -23.46 -5.28 8.47
N LEU A 409 -24.48 -4.71 7.80
CA LEU A 409 -25.11 -3.45 8.19
C LEU A 409 -26.38 -3.70 9.04
N SER A 410 -26.82 -2.67 9.76
CA SER A 410 -27.96 -2.77 10.70
C SER A 410 -29.33 -3.02 10.05
N ASN A 411 -29.42 -3.01 8.72
CA ASN A 411 -30.59 -3.44 7.94
C ASN A 411 -30.51 -4.91 7.49
N GLY A 412 -29.50 -5.67 7.92
CA GLY A 412 -29.27 -7.06 7.53
C GLY A 412 -28.53 -7.25 6.20
N ALA A 413 -28.22 -6.18 5.46
CA ALA A 413 -27.42 -6.28 4.23
C ALA A 413 -25.96 -6.62 4.58
N SER A 414 -25.40 -7.62 3.90
CA SER A 414 -24.02 -8.11 4.10
C SER A 414 -23.23 -7.98 2.81
N TYR A 415 -22.04 -7.41 2.90
CA TYR A 415 -21.14 -7.18 1.77
C TYR A 415 -19.79 -7.85 2.02
N THR A 416 -19.37 -8.74 1.14
CA THR A 416 -18.11 -9.48 1.26
C THR A 416 -16.98 -8.73 0.58
N GLY A 417 -15.86 -8.53 1.29
CA GLY A 417 -14.67 -7.88 0.75
C GLY A 417 -13.38 -8.59 1.19
N ALA A 418 -12.27 -8.21 0.56
CA ALA A 418 -10.95 -8.78 0.86
C ALA A 418 -10.49 -8.36 2.26
N SER A 419 -9.95 -9.30 3.05
CA SER A 419 -9.56 -9.04 4.44
C SER A 419 -8.67 -10.15 5.02
N LEU A 420 -7.70 -9.75 5.86
CA LEU A 420 -6.98 -10.65 6.79
C LEU A 420 -7.53 -10.58 8.22
N ASN A 421 -8.69 -9.96 8.44
CA ASN A 421 -9.29 -9.85 9.76
C ASN A 421 -9.84 -11.20 10.24
N TYR A 422 -9.46 -11.60 11.46
CA TYR A 422 -9.74 -12.92 12.02
C TYR A 422 -10.79 -12.87 13.15
N ASP A 423 -10.71 -11.86 14.02
CA ASP A 423 -11.66 -11.64 15.10
C ASP A 423 -12.83 -10.74 14.63
N PRO A 424 -14.10 -11.09 14.90
CA PRO A 424 -15.24 -10.27 14.53
C PRO A 424 -15.32 -9.01 15.39
N LEU A 425 -15.33 -7.83 14.74
CA LEU A 425 -15.54 -6.56 15.42
C LEU A 425 -16.97 -6.49 16.02
N PRO A 426 -17.15 -6.12 17.31
CA PRO A 426 -18.47 -5.88 17.89
C PRO A 426 -19.27 -4.81 17.12
N ALA A 427 -20.60 -4.96 17.11
CA ALA A 427 -21.48 -4.07 16.36
C ALA A 427 -21.35 -2.60 16.83
N THR A 428 -20.85 -1.73 15.94
CA THR A 428 -20.66 -0.29 16.19
C THR A 428 -21.22 0.56 15.03
N THR A 429 -21.15 1.88 15.16
CA THR A 429 -21.57 2.83 14.11
C THR A 429 -20.50 2.98 13.02
N LEU A 430 -20.96 3.07 11.78
CA LEU A 430 -20.19 3.48 10.61
C LEU A 430 -20.24 5.01 10.41
N ILE A 431 -19.12 5.62 10.01
CA ILE A 431 -19.04 7.01 9.55
C ILE A 431 -18.19 7.09 8.26
N ARG A 432 -18.49 8.01 7.33
CA ARG A 432 -17.62 8.24 6.16
C ARG A 432 -16.51 9.21 6.53
N ALA A 433 -15.31 9.03 6.00
CA ALA A 433 -14.18 9.91 6.31
C ALA A 433 -14.48 11.38 5.99
N GLN A 434 -15.23 11.65 4.91
CA GLN A 434 -15.69 12.97 4.50
C GLN A 434 -16.54 13.68 5.58
N ASP A 435 -17.34 12.93 6.35
CA ASP A 435 -18.17 13.45 7.43
C ASP A 435 -17.35 13.61 8.73
N ALA A 436 -16.27 12.85 8.85
CA ALA A 436 -15.42 12.71 10.03
C ALA A 436 -14.25 13.71 10.10
N GLY A 437 -14.15 14.67 9.19
CA GLY A 437 -13.00 15.58 9.11
C GLY A 437 -12.94 16.67 10.19
N LEU A 438 -11.72 17.09 10.52
CA LEU A 438 -11.41 18.31 11.27
C LEU A 438 -11.76 19.57 10.46
N PRO A 439 -12.01 20.73 11.10
CA PRO A 439 -12.23 21.99 10.40
C PRO A 439 -11.05 22.36 9.49
N GLY A 440 -11.33 22.63 8.22
CA GLY A 440 -10.30 22.96 7.23
C GLY A 440 -9.51 21.78 6.65
N ALA A 441 -9.86 20.54 6.98
CA ALA A 441 -9.27 19.35 6.38
C ALA A 441 -9.44 19.33 4.84
N ASP A 442 -8.38 18.98 4.10
CA ASP A 442 -8.43 18.82 2.65
C ASP A 442 -9.40 17.67 2.29
N ALA A 443 -10.43 17.96 1.49
CA ALA A 443 -11.51 17.02 1.21
C ALA A 443 -11.06 15.78 0.41
N GLN A 444 -10.02 15.89 -0.41
CA GLN A 444 -9.51 14.75 -1.21
C GLN A 444 -8.68 13.82 -0.32
N LYS A 445 -7.75 14.37 0.46
CA LYS A 445 -6.93 13.62 1.42
C LYS A 445 -7.76 13.04 2.57
N LEU A 446 -8.79 13.76 3.02
CA LEU A 446 -9.73 13.31 4.04
C LEU A 446 -10.54 12.11 3.54
N ALA A 447 -11.13 12.18 2.34
CA ALA A 447 -11.82 11.04 1.71
C ALA A 447 -10.92 9.79 1.60
N LEU A 448 -9.60 10.02 1.46
CA LEU A 448 -8.57 9.00 1.38
C LEU A 448 -7.99 8.58 2.74
N CYS A 449 -8.46 9.11 3.88
CA CYS A 449 -7.92 8.84 5.22
C CYS A 449 -6.39 8.96 5.30
N TYR A 450 -5.82 10.04 4.76
CA TYR A 450 -4.38 10.33 4.89
C TYR A 450 -3.95 10.37 6.36
N ARG A 451 -2.85 9.67 6.65
CA ARG A 451 -2.17 9.73 7.95
C ARG A 451 -1.52 11.10 8.16
N ALA A 452 -1.34 11.49 9.41
CA ALA A 452 -0.70 12.78 9.74
C ALA A 452 0.73 12.87 9.16
N GLY A 453 1.52 11.79 9.21
CA GLY A 453 2.87 11.71 8.62
C GLY A 453 2.88 12.06 7.12
N ASP A 454 2.08 11.35 6.32
CA ASP A 454 1.86 11.58 4.88
C ASP A 454 1.35 13.00 4.53
N ASN A 455 0.86 13.73 5.54
CA ASN A 455 0.26 15.05 5.42
C ASN A 455 1.03 16.14 6.18
N GLY A 456 2.35 15.98 6.33
CA GLY A 456 3.23 17.01 6.91
C GLY A 456 3.01 17.25 8.41
N GLY A 457 2.59 16.22 9.13
CA GLY A 457 2.23 16.26 10.56
C GLY A 457 0.78 16.66 10.83
N VAL A 458 -0.02 17.00 9.80
CA VAL A 458 -1.39 17.51 9.98
C VAL A 458 -2.40 16.35 9.92
N ALA A 459 -3.00 16.00 11.06
CA ALA A 459 -4.13 15.08 11.12
C ALA A 459 -5.37 15.64 10.39
N LEU A 460 -6.18 14.74 9.80
CA LEU A 460 -7.39 15.11 9.05
C LEU A 460 -8.68 14.62 9.69
N LEU A 461 -8.65 13.45 10.35
CA LEU A 461 -9.79 12.86 11.04
C LEU A 461 -9.97 13.51 12.43
N ASP A 462 -11.21 13.82 12.77
CA ASP A 462 -11.61 14.38 14.07
C ASP A 462 -11.87 13.23 15.07
N PRO A 463 -11.06 13.09 16.15
CA PRO A 463 -11.24 12.01 17.10
C PRO A 463 -12.61 12.02 17.79
N ALA A 464 -13.23 13.18 18.00
CA ALA A 464 -14.57 13.26 18.59
C ALA A 464 -15.65 12.71 17.64
N LYS A 465 -15.38 12.71 16.33
CA LYS A 465 -16.25 12.09 15.32
C LYS A 465 -15.92 10.62 15.06
N VAL A 466 -14.68 10.20 15.24
CA VAL A 466 -14.20 8.84 14.88
C VAL A 466 -14.21 7.84 16.04
N ALA A 467 -14.05 8.29 17.29
CA ALA A 467 -13.89 7.42 18.46
C ALA A 467 -14.90 6.26 18.52
N GLY A 468 -14.39 5.03 18.57
CA GLY A 468 -15.16 3.79 18.68
C GLY A 468 -15.94 3.35 17.43
N LYS A 469 -15.82 4.06 16.29
CA LYS A 469 -16.57 3.80 15.06
C LYS A 469 -15.76 3.08 14.00
N VAL A 470 -16.44 2.47 13.04
CA VAL A 470 -15.84 2.05 11.77
C VAL A 470 -15.82 3.26 10.83
N VAL A 471 -14.67 3.53 10.20
CA VAL A 471 -14.54 4.62 9.21
C VAL A 471 -14.53 4.05 7.80
N SER A 472 -15.34 4.61 6.91
CA SER A 472 -15.29 4.34 5.47
C SER A 472 -14.29 5.27 4.79
N CYS A 473 -13.21 4.70 4.26
CA CYS A 473 -12.09 5.36 3.60
C CYS A 473 -12.01 4.94 2.13
N LEU A 474 -11.65 5.85 1.22
CA LEU A 474 -11.44 5.52 -0.19
C LEU A 474 -9.99 5.03 -0.44
N ARG A 475 -9.82 4.11 -1.39
CA ARG A 475 -8.52 3.77 -1.99
C ARG A 475 -7.97 4.96 -2.81
N GLY A 476 -6.65 5.11 -2.83
CA GLY A 476 -5.98 6.12 -3.66
C GLY A 476 -4.48 6.15 -3.41
N THR A 477 -3.91 7.36 -3.36
CA THR A 477 -2.47 7.65 -3.43
C THR A 477 -1.65 7.50 -2.14
N THR A 478 -2.29 7.40 -0.97
CA THR A 478 -1.65 6.95 0.29
C THR A 478 -1.84 5.44 0.46
N ALA A 479 -0.88 4.77 1.13
CA ALA A 479 -0.87 3.34 1.34
C ALA A 479 -2.14 2.82 2.03
N ARG A 480 -2.54 1.59 1.72
CA ARG A 480 -3.80 1.02 2.23
C ARG A 480 -3.72 0.72 3.74
N THR A 481 -2.55 0.34 4.21
CA THR A 481 -2.21 0.09 5.63
C THR A 481 -2.24 1.38 6.45
N ASP A 482 -1.58 2.45 6.01
CA ASP A 482 -1.52 3.74 6.74
C ASP A 482 -2.89 4.39 6.98
N LYS A 483 -3.88 4.16 6.10
CA LYS A 483 -5.28 4.57 6.35
C LYS A 483 -5.84 3.94 7.63
N GLY A 484 -5.52 2.67 7.87
CA GLY A 484 -5.89 1.97 9.09
C GLY A 484 -5.19 2.55 10.31
N VAL A 485 -3.93 2.98 10.17
CA VAL A 485 -3.20 3.67 11.24
C VAL A 485 -3.79 5.05 11.51
N ALA A 486 -4.13 5.83 10.49
CA ALA A 486 -4.80 7.13 10.63
C ALA A 486 -6.16 7.04 11.34
N VAL A 487 -6.93 5.99 11.05
CA VAL A 487 -8.20 5.71 11.73
C VAL A 487 -7.97 5.28 13.19
N LEU A 488 -6.95 4.46 13.46
CA LEU A 488 -6.58 4.05 14.82
C LEU A 488 -6.04 5.23 15.67
N GLU A 489 -5.21 6.09 15.09
CA GLU A 489 -4.70 7.34 15.69
C GLU A 489 -5.85 8.30 16.06
N ALA A 490 -6.95 8.29 15.30
CA ALA A 490 -8.19 9.01 15.61
C ALA A 490 -9.17 8.25 16.54
N GLY A 491 -8.75 7.12 17.13
CA GLY A 491 -9.54 6.31 18.06
C GLY A 491 -10.62 5.43 17.42
N GLY A 492 -10.55 5.20 16.11
CA GLY A 492 -11.49 4.36 15.37
C GLY A 492 -11.35 2.87 15.68
N ALA A 493 -12.47 2.16 15.66
CA ALA A 493 -12.55 0.73 15.99
C ALA A 493 -12.33 -0.20 14.78
N GLY A 494 -12.39 0.32 13.55
CA GLY A 494 -12.20 -0.46 12.33
C GLY A 494 -12.32 0.38 11.06
N MET A 495 -12.12 -0.23 9.89
CA MET A 495 -12.16 0.47 8.60
C MET A 495 -12.89 -0.32 7.50
N VAL A 496 -13.72 0.36 6.72
CA VAL A 496 -14.13 -0.12 5.39
C VAL A 496 -13.29 0.62 4.36
N LEU A 497 -12.48 -0.10 3.60
CA LEU A 497 -11.73 0.46 2.48
C LEU A 497 -12.52 0.25 1.19
N VAL A 498 -12.93 1.33 0.54
CA VAL A 498 -13.69 1.27 -0.71
C VAL A 498 -12.75 1.40 -1.91
N ASP A 499 -12.77 0.40 -2.79
CA ASP A 499 -11.97 0.41 -4.01
C ASP A 499 -12.43 1.48 -5.03
N THR A 500 -11.52 1.90 -5.90
CA THR A 500 -11.73 2.91 -6.94
C THR A 500 -11.76 2.33 -8.36
N GLY A 501 -11.95 1.02 -8.51
CA GLY A 501 -11.92 0.30 -9.79
C GLY A 501 -10.56 -0.31 -10.14
N ILE A 502 -9.70 -0.51 -9.13
CA ILE A 502 -8.34 -1.05 -9.28
C ILE A 502 -8.26 -2.51 -8.76
N GLY A 503 -9.33 -3.02 -8.14
CA GLY A 503 -9.49 -4.44 -7.76
C GLY A 503 -8.99 -4.76 -6.36
N LEU A 504 -9.73 -5.60 -5.63
CA LEU A 504 -9.56 -5.79 -4.18
C LEU A 504 -8.20 -6.40 -3.80
N VAL A 505 -7.62 -5.92 -2.70
CA VAL A 505 -6.37 -6.42 -2.11
C VAL A 505 -6.59 -6.68 -0.63
N SER A 506 -6.05 -7.77 -0.11
CA SER A 506 -6.22 -8.25 1.27
C SER A 506 -5.01 -7.89 2.14
N ASP A 507 -4.92 -6.63 2.57
CA ASP A 507 -3.78 -6.14 3.35
C ASP A 507 -3.88 -6.44 4.87
N PRO A 508 -2.75 -6.60 5.58
CA PRO A 508 -2.73 -6.68 7.05
C PRO A 508 -2.86 -5.28 7.66
N HIS A 509 -4.07 -4.85 8.00
CA HIS A 509 -4.31 -3.58 8.68
C HIS A 509 -4.08 -3.69 10.20
N VAL A 510 -3.71 -2.57 10.84
CA VAL A 510 -3.51 -2.46 12.30
C VAL A 510 -4.82 -2.47 13.13
N LEU A 511 -5.96 -2.54 12.45
CA LEU A 511 -7.30 -2.64 13.04
C LEU A 511 -8.20 -3.51 12.14
N PRO A 512 -9.35 -4.03 12.65
CA PRO A 512 -10.29 -4.79 11.84
C PRO A 512 -10.76 -4.02 10.61
N ALA A 513 -10.46 -4.54 9.42
CA ALA A 513 -10.71 -3.85 8.16
C ALA A 513 -11.16 -4.77 7.03
N VAL A 514 -11.99 -4.24 6.12
CA VAL A 514 -12.51 -4.95 4.95
C VAL A 514 -12.40 -4.06 3.70
N HIS A 515 -11.79 -4.58 2.65
CA HIS A 515 -11.64 -3.90 1.35
C HIS A 515 -12.76 -4.35 0.41
N VAL A 516 -13.75 -3.48 0.17
CA VAL A 516 -14.98 -3.75 -0.59
C VAL A 516 -14.95 -3.10 -1.97
N SER A 517 -15.81 -3.56 -2.90
CA SER A 517 -15.88 -2.98 -4.24
C SER A 517 -16.42 -1.54 -4.22
N ALA A 518 -16.19 -0.80 -5.29
CA ALA A 518 -16.76 0.54 -5.48
C ALA A 518 -18.30 0.55 -5.38
N ALA A 519 -18.96 -0.53 -5.83
CA ALA A 519 -20.42 -0.65 -5.80
C ALA A 519 -20.93 -0.94 -4.38
N ASP A 520 -20.31 -1.90 -3.68
CA ASP A 520 -20.66 -2.25 -2.30
C ASP A 520 -20.38 -1.08 -1.35
N GLY A 521 -19.23 -0.43 -1.52
CA GLY A 521 -18.85 0.78 -0.79
C GLY A 521 -19.84 1.93 -0.98
N ALA A 522 -20.42 2.10 -2.17
CA ALA A 522 -21.47 3.09 -2.39
C ALA A 522 -22.76 2.76 -1.61
N LEU A 523 -23.15 1.48 -1.51
CA LEU A 523 -24.31 1.03 -0.73
C LEU A 523 -24.08 1.15 0.78
N ILE A 524 -22.88 0.78 1.25
CA ILE A 524 -22.40 0.94 2.63
C ILE A 524 -22.40 2.43 3.03
N ASN A 525 -21.84 3.30 2.20
CA ASN A 525 -21.80 4.74 2.43
C ASN A 525 -23.21 5.37 2.42
N ALA A 526 -24.11 4.93 1.54
CA ALA A 526 -25.49 5.39 1.53
C ALA A 526 -26.19 5.06 2.86
N GLN A 527 -25.98 3.87 3.44
CA GLN A 527 -26.56 3.52 4.75
C GLN A 527 -26.05 4.43 5.89
N ALA A 528 -24.77 4.85 5.86
CA ALA A 528 -24.27 5.86 6.80
C ALA A 528 -25.02 7.21 6.67
N GLN A 529 -25.29 7.65 5.43
CA GLN A 529 -26.05 8.88 5.16
C GLN A 529 -27.54 8.79 5.56
N THR A 530 -28.19 7.62 5.42
CA THR A 530 -29.62 7.46 5.77
C THR A 530 -29.96 7.61 7.26
N ARG A 531 -29.02 8.01 8.13
CA ARG A 531 -29.36 8.53 9.46
C ARG A 531 -29.99 9.92 9.40
N ALA A 532 -29.53 10.82 8.52
CA ALA A 532 -30.01 12.20 8.44
C ALA A 532 -31.56 12.33 8.28
N GLY A 533 -32.15 11.54 7.37
CA GLY A 533 -33.61 11.51 7.20
C GLY A 533 -34.37 10.92 8.41
N ARG A 534 -33.74 10.01 9.17
CA ARG A 534 -34.27 9.51 10.45
C ARG A 534 -34.09 10.52 11.58
N ASP A 535 -33.08 11.38 11.50
CA ASP A 535 -32.83 12.43 12.47
C ASP A 535 -33.86 13.59 12.37
N ILE A 536 -34.52 13.80 11.22
CA ILE A 536 -35.71 14.67 11.11
C ILE A 536 -36.85 14.16 12.01
N ALA A 537 -37.33 12.95 11.75
CA ALA A 537 -38.44 12.35 12.52
C ALA A 537 -38.08 12.20 14.01
N ARG A 538 -36.80 11.93 14.31
CA ARG A 538 -36.29 11.90 15.69
C ARG A 538 -36.27 13.29 16.34
N ALA A 539 -35.89 14.34 15.62
CA ALA A 539 -35.96 15.72 16.13
C ALA A 539 -37.41 16.16 16.38
N GLU A 540 -38.34 15.81 15.49
CA GLU A 540 -39.77 16.06 15.66
C GLU A 540 -40.33 15.34 16.90
N HIS A 541 -40.06 14.04 17.06
CA HIS A 541 -40.47 13.28 18.25
C HIS A 541 -39.82 13.81 19.54
N ASN A 542 -38.55 14.22 19.51
CA ASN A 542 -37.88 14.84 20.66
C ASN A 542 -38.53 16.18 21.03
N LEU A 543 -38.87 17.01 20.04
CA LEU A 543 -39.56 18.30 20.26
C LEU A 543 -40.99 18.09 20.79
N ALA A 544 -41.72 17.09 20.29
CA ALA A 544 -43.01 16.70 20.82
C ALA A 544 -42.93 16.24 22.29
N ALA A 545 -41.93 15.41 22.63
CA ALA A 545 -41.69 14.97 24.00
C ALA A 545 -41.31 16.14 24.95
N ALA A 546 -40.50 17.09 24.48
CA ALA A 546 -40.15 18.30 25.23
C ALA A 546 -41.38 19.21 25.46
N ASN A 547 -42.24 19.39 24.45
CA ASN A 547 -43.50 20.12 24.60
C ASN A 547 -44.45 19.44 25.61
N ALA A 548 -44.56 18.11 25.58
CA ALA A 548 -45.33 17.35 26.57
C ALA A 548 -44.76 17.50 28.00
N SER A 549 -43.43 17.52 28.12
CA SER A 549 -42.73 17.72 29.41
C SER A 549 -42.94 19.14 29.96
N LEU A 550 -42.93 20.15 29.10
CA LEU A 550 -43.24 21.54 29.47
C LEU A 550 -44.72 21.69 29.88
N ALA A 551 -45.66 21.00 29.22
CA ALA A 551 -47.06 20.96 29.64
C ALA A 551 -47.22 20.32 31.03
N ALA A 552 -46.67 19.12 31.24
CA ALA A 552 -46.73 18.41 32.52
C ALA A 552 -46.07 19.17 33.70
N THR A 553 -45.12 20.07 33.42
CA THR A 553 -44.51 20.94 34.43
C THR A 553 -45.36 22.18 34.72
N ARG A 554 -46.05 22.72 33.70
CA ARG A 554 -47.06 23.78 33.88
C ARG A 554 -48.29 23.30 34.65
N ASP A 555 -48.72 22.05 34.45
CA ASP A 555 -49.82 21.47 35.20
C ASP A 555 -49.50 21.35 36.72
N GLN A 556 -48.21 21.30 37.09
CA GLN A 556 -47.77 21.34 38.50
C GLN A 556 -47.84 22.75 39.13
N LEU A 557 -48.11 23.79 38.34
CA LEU A 557 -48.44 25.13 38.85
C LEU A 557 -49.93 25.25 39.24
N LEU A 558 -50.77 24.25 38.93
CA LEU A 558 -52.18 24.22 39.29
C LEU A 558 -52.36 23.68 40.73
N PRO A 559 -53.28 24.26 41.54
CA PRO A 559 -53.54 23.78 42.89
C PRO A 559 -54.21 22.40 42.87
N SER A 560 -53.64 21.43 43.58
CA SER A 560 -54.20 20.08 43.71
C SER A 560 -54.95 19.90 45.02
N PHE A 561 -56.22 19.49 44.93
CA PHE A 561 -57.08 19.22 46.08
C PHE A 561 -57.20 17.71 46.32
N LYS A 562 -56.89 17.24 47.53
CA LYS A 562 -57.03 15.83 47.93
C LYS A 562 -58.21 15.66 48.88
N LEU A 563 -59.30 15.04 48.41
CA LEU A 563 -60.38 14.58 49.29
C LEU A 563 -59.95 13.30 50.02
N THR A 564 -59.65 13.40 51.31
CA THR A 564 -59.39 12.25 52.18
C THR A 564 -60.67 11.79 52.87
N ALA A 565 -61.31 10.74 52.36
CA ALA A 565 -62.42 10.07 53.03
C ALA A 565 -61.89 9.19 54.17
N VAL A 566 -62.09 9.61 55.42
CA VAL A 566 -61.83 8.80 56.62
C VAL A 566 -63.13 8.11 57.01
N GLY A 567 -63.14 6.78 57.05
CA GLY A 567 -64.38 6.00 56.90
C GLY A 567 -65.09 5.56 58.19
N GLY A 568 -66.27 4.95 57.98
CA GLY A 568 -66.88 3.98 58.92
C GLY A 568 -68.07 4.49 59.74
N GLY A 569 -69.30 4.22 59.27
CA GLY A 569 -70.55 4.38 60.04
C GLY A 569 -71.79 4.24 59.17
N GLN A 570 -72.85 3.58 59.65
CA GLN A 570 -74.10 3.41 58.90
C GLN A 570 -75.08 4.57 59.13
N ALA A 571 -75.51 5.20 58.03
CA ALA A 571 -76.77 5.94 57.92
C ALA A 571 -77.16 6.03 56.43
N THR A 572 -78.44 5.86 56.09
CA THR A 572 -78.91 5.76 54.69
C THR A 572 -79.73 6.97 54.22
N THR A 573 -79.18 8.18 54.27
CA THR A 573 -79.62 9.33 53.46
C THR A 573 -78.57 10.45 53.42
N LEU A 574 -78.59 11.26 52.35
CA LEU A 574 -77.61 12.35 52.13
C LEU A 574 -77.89 13.63 52.96
N THR A 575 -79.09 13.77 53.52
CA THR A 575 -79.62 15.03 54.07
C THR A 575 -79.05 15.43 55.43
N ASP A 576 -78.67 14.48 56.29
CA ASP A 576 -78.24 14.78 57.67
C ASP A 576 -76.85 15.43 57.74
N PHE A 577 -76.06 15.34 56.66
CA PHE A 577 -74.72 15.93 56.58
C PHE A 577 -74.72 17.47 56.68
N LEU A 578 -75.83 18.13 56.30
CA LEU A 578 -75.90 19.59 56.17
C LEU A 578 -76.39 20.34 57.42
N HIS A 579 -76.85 19.62 58.46
CA HIS A 579 -77.49 20.24 59.63
C HIS A 579 -76.81 19.96 60.99
N GLY A 580 -75.63 19.32 60.99
CA GLY A 580 -74.84 19.07 62.21
C GLY A 580 -73.99 20.29 62.63
N PRO A 581 -74.23 20.94 63.79
CA PRO A 581 -73.60 22.21 64.17
C PRO A 581 -72.10 22.14 64.56
N THR A 582 -71.44 20.99 64.39
CA THR A 582 -70.05 20.74 64.82
C THR A 582 -69.08 20.40 63.67
N ALA A 583 -69.55 20.34 62.42
CA ALA A 583 -68.73 19.92 61.28
C ALA A 583 -67.69 20.98 60.81
N LEU A 584 -68.01 22.27 60.96
CA LEU A 584 -67.27 23.37 60.30
C LEU A 584 -65.78 23.46 60.70
N TRP A 585 -65.45 23.09 61.94
CA TRP A 585 -64.09 23.17 62.49
C TRP A 585 -63.12 22.08 62.00
N ARG A 586 -63.56 21.15 61.14
CA ARG A 586 -62.68 20.12 60.55
C ARG A 586 -62.10 20.50 59.19
N LEU A 587 -62.52 21.63 58.59
CA LEU A 587 -62.07 22.05 57.24
C LEU A 587 -60.77 22.88 57.23
N THR A 588 -60.36 23.47 58.36
CA THR A 588 -59.17 24.34 58.42
C THR A 588 -57.83 23.60 58.48
N ALA A 589 -57.83 22.28 58.72
CA ALA A 589 -56.61 21.48 58.88
C ALA A 589 -55.95 21.03 57.56
N LEU A 590 -56.59 21.24 56.39
CA LEU A 590 -56.08 20.83 55.07
C LEU A 590 -55.44 21.95 54.26
N ALA A 591 -55.36 23.18 54.79
CA ALA A 591 -54.80 24.34 54.10
C ALA A 591 -53.27 24.52 54.28
N ALA A 592 -52.60 23.57 54.95
CA ALA A 592 -51.20 23.68 55.39
C ALA A 592 -50.18 22.95 54.48
N GLY A 593 -50.29 23.10 53.16
CA GLY A 593 -49.21 22.76 52.22
C GLY A 593 -49.65 22.54 50.77
N PRO A 594 -48.79 22.84 49.77
CA PRO A 594 -47.45 23.42 49.85
C PRO A 594 -47.44 24.89 49.37
N LEU A 595 -47.62 25.86 50.28
CA LEU A 595 -47.73 27.28 49.90
C LEU A 595 -46.41 27.97 49.49
N PHE A 596 -45.27 27.26 49.54
CA PHE A 596 -43.92 27.84 49.40
C PHE A 596 -43.03 27.15 48.34
N ASP A 597 -43.57 26.20 47.57
CA ASP A 597 -42.79 25.45 46.56
C ASP A 597 -42.72 26.16 45.18
N GLY A 598 -43.43 27.28 45.02
CA GLY A 598 -43.64 27.94 43.71
C GLY A 598 -42.35 28.32 42.99
N GLY A 599 -41.32 28.78 43.70
CA GLY A 599 -40.02 29.10 43.10
C GLY A 599 -39.29 27.88 42.51
N ARG A 600 -39.47 26.70 43.10
CA ARG A 600 -38.90 25.44 42.59
C ARG A 600 -39.63 24.98 41.33
N VAL A 601 -40.96 25.00 41.33
CA VAL A 601 -41.78 24.58 40.18
C VAL A 601 -41.64 25.56 39.01
N GLN A 602 -41.51 26.87 39.30
CA GLN A 602 -41.19 27.88 38.28
C GLN A 602 -39.83 27.60 37.63
N ALA A 603 -38.76 27.43 38.42
CA ALA A 603 -37.43 27.13 37.88
C ALA A 603 -37.38 25.83 37.06
N GLN A 604 -38.16 24.80 37.45
CA GLN A 604 -38.32 23.57 36.67
C GLN A 604 -39.09 23.81 35.34
N THR A 605 -40.10 24.69 35.35
CA THR A 605 -40.83 25.10 34.15
C THR A 605 -39.95 25.89 33.18
N ASP A 606 -39.12 26.80 33.70
CA ASP A 606 -38.21 27.63 32.91
C ASP A 606 -37.09 26.78 32.27
N ALA A 607 -36.54 25.81 33.02
CA ALA A 607 -35.58 24.84 32.50
C ALA A 607 -36.17 23.96 31.39
N ALA A 608 -37.42 23.48 31.55
CA ALA A 608 -38.12 22.74 30.50
C ALA A 608 -38.39 23.62 29.25
N GLY A 609 -38.64 24.92 29.44
CA GLY A 609 -38.74 25.90 28.36
C GLY A 609 -37.45 26.04 27.56
N ALA A 610 -36.31 26.24 28.24
CA ALA A 610 -35.00 26.34 27.60
C ALA A 610 -34.63 25.06 26.84
N GLN A 611 -34.95 23.87 27.39
CA GLN A 611 -34.70 22.59 26.73
C GLN A 611 -35.55 22.41 25.45
N ARG A 612 -36.81 22.86 25.45
CA ARG A 612 -37.64 22.94 24.23
C ARG A 612 -36.97 23.84 23.19
N ASP A 613 -36.51 25.03 23.58
CA ASP A 613 -36.00 26.03 22.63
C ASP A 613 -34.70 25.58 21.96
N GLN A 614 -33.82 24.89 22.70
CA GLN A 614 -32.65 24.21 22.12
C GLN A 614 -33.06 23.17 21.05
N LEU A 615 -34.17 22.44 21.26
CA LEU A 615 -34.68 21.45 20.31
C LEU A 615 -35.37 22.10 19.09
N VAL A 616 -36.00 23.27 19.25
CA VAL A 616 -36.53 24.06 18.11
C VAL A 616 -35.38 24.48 17.18
N TYR A 617 -34.30 25.07 17.70
CA TYR A 617 -33.14 25.43 16.88
C TYR A 617 -32.46 24.21 16.24
N THR A 618 -32.50 23.05 16.92
CA THR A 618 -32.01 21.80 16.35
C THR A 618 -32.87 21.36 15.16
N TYR A 619 -34.20 21.34 15.32
CA TYR A 619 -35.16 21.00 14.27
C TYR A 619 -35.05 21.95 13.07
N GLU A 620 -34.99 23.27 13.29
CA GLU A 620 -34.81 24.27 12.22
C GLU A 620 -33.56 23.99 11.36
N ASN A 621 -32.42 23.69 11.98
CA ASN A 621 -31.19 23.42 11.25
C ASN A 621 -31.28 22.14 10.40
N VAL A 622 -31.90 21.07 10.92
CA VAL A 622 -32.08 19.84 10.15
C VAL A 622 -33.03 20.07 8.96
N VAL A 623 -34.12 20.82 9.15
CA VAL A 623 -35.04 21.19 8.05
C VAL A 623 -34.34 22.04 6.98
N ARG A 624 -33.57 23.07 7.39
CA ARG A 624 -32.81 23.93 6.46
C ARG A 624 -31.81 23.12 5.62
N ASN A 625 -31.13 22.14 6.22
CA ASN A 625 -30.21 21.27 5.51
C ASN A 625 -30.93 20.37 4.49
N ALA A 626 -32.09 19.79 4.83
CA ALA A 626 -32.86 18.93 3.92
C ALA A 626 -33.35 19.67 2.66
N PHE A 627 -33.76 20.95 2.80
CA PHE A 627 -34.07 21.80 1.64
C PHE A 627 -32.83 22.06 0.78
N ALA A 628 -31.69 22.41 1.39
CA ALA A 628 -30.44 22.65 0.66
C ALA A 628 -29.91 21.39 -0.05
N GLU A 629 -30.03 20.20 0.54
CA GLU A 629 -29.66 18.94 -0.10
C GLU A 629 -30.55 18.67 -1.34
N THR A 630 -31.86 18.90 -1.23
CA THR A 630 -32.80 18.73 -2.35
C THR A 630 -32.50 19.69 -3.51
N GLU A 631 -32.25 20.98 -3.22
CA GLU A 631 -31.89 21.99 -4.22
C GLU A 631 -30.55 21.66 -4.92
N ASN A 632 -29.54 21.25 -4.15
CA ASN A 632 -28.24 20.84 -4.69
C ASN A 632 -28.35 19.61 -5.61
N SER A 633 -29.17 18.62 -5.25
CA SER A 633 -29.42 17.42 -6.08
C SER A 633 -30.11 17.78 -7.40
N LEU A 634 -31.14 18.63 -7.37
CA LEU A 634 -31.79 19.16 -8.59
C LEU A 634 -30.78 19.90 -9.49
N GLY A 635 -29.99 20.80 -8.91
CA GLY A 635 -28.95 21.54 -9.62
C GLY A 635 -27.83 20.65 -10.16
N ALA A 636 -27.56 19.50 -9.54
CA ALA A 636 -26.59 18.52 -10.05
C ALA A 636 -27.14 17.79 -11.30
N ILE A 637 -28.38 17.30 -11.26
CA ILE A 637 -29.01 16.61 -12.41
C ILE A 637 -29.03 17.51 -13.64
N TYR A 638 -29.47 18.76 -13.51
CA TYR A 638 -29.53 19.71 -14.62
C TYR A 638 -28.16 19.95 -15.28
N ARG A 639 -27.10 20.14 -14.48
CA ARG A 639 -25.73 20.35 -14.99
C ARG A 639 -25.16 19.09 -15.64
N LEU A 640 -25.46 17.90 -15.10
CA LEU A 640 -25.04 16.62 -15.69
C LEU A 640 -25.76 16.33 -17.02
N GLN A 641 -27.03 16.71 -17.15
CA GLN A 641 -27.78 16.61 -18.41
C GLN A 641 -27.19 17.52 -19.50
N GLN A 642 -26.85 18.77 -19.18
CA GLN A 642 -26.15 19.68 -20.10
C GLN A 642 -24.80 19.08 -20.57
N GLN A 643 -24.00 18.56 -19.63
CA GLN A 643 -22.72 17.90 -19.95
C GLN A 643 -22.90 16.65 -20.84
N ALA A 644 -23.98 15.89 -20.67
CA ALA A 644 -24.27 14.73 -21.51
C ALA A 644 -24.60 15.13 -22.97
N VAL A 645 -25.31 16.24 -23.18
CA VAL A 645 -25.60 16.79 -24.52
C VAL A 645 -24.31 17.27 -25.20
N GLU A 646 -23.45 18.02 -24.50
CA GLU A 646 -22.13 18.40 -25.01
C GLU A 646 -21.27 17.19 -25.37
N ASN A 647 -21.32 16.13 -24.55
CA ASN A 647 -20.49 14.95 -24.75
C ASN A 647 -20.95 14.10 -25.94
N ASP A 648 -22.26 13.93 -26.14
CA ASP A 648 -22.78 13.21 -27.32
C ASP A 648 -22.50 13.99 -28.62
N ALA A 649 -22.48 15.33 -28.59
CA ALA A 649 -22.01 16.14 -29.73
C ALA A 649 -20.52 15.89 -30.06
N ARG A 650 -19.64 15.82 -29.05
CA ARG A 650 -18.22 15.47 -29.24
C ARG A 650 -18.05 14.04 -29.77
N ARG A 651 -18.85 13.11 -29.26
CA ARG A 651 -18.91 11.70 -29.70
C ARG A 651 -19.33 11.58 -31.16
N ALA A 652 -20.35 12.32 -31.59
CA ALA A 652 -20.76 12.38 -33.00
C ALA A 652 -19.64 12.92 -33.89
N THR A 653 -18.94 13.99 -33.47
CA THR A 653 -17.75 14.51 -34.18
C THR A 653 -16.64 13.46 -34.29
N ALA A 654 -16.32 12.76 -33.19
CA ALA A 654 -15.30 11.71 -33.18
C ALA A 654 -15.64 10.52 -34.09
N ALA A 655 -16.92 10.14 -34.18
CA ALA A 655 -17.39 9.10 -35.09
C ALA A 655 -17.21 9.48 -36.56
N ASP A 656 -17.45 10.75 -36.91
CA ASP A 656 -17.20 11.27 -38.26
C ASP A 656 -15.70 11.36 -38.57
N THR A 657 -14.87 11.76 -37.59
CA THR A 657 -13.41 11.72 -37.72
C THR A 657 -12.91 10.29 -37.98
N LEU A 658 -13.41 9.29 -37.24
CA LEU A 658 -13.09 7.88 -37.48
C LEU A 658 -13.53 7.42 -38.88
N ARG A 659 -14.74 7.78 -39.32
CA ARG A 659 -15.22 7.49 -40.67
C ARG A 659 -14.31 8.09 -41.75
N ILE A 660 -13.76 9.28 -41.54
CA ILE A 660 -12.81 9.92 -42.47
C ILE A 660 -11.43 9.23 -42.42
N ALA A 661 -10.92 8.92 -41.22
CA ALA A 661 -9.63 8.25 -41.03
C ALA A 661 -9.62 6.84 -41.64
N HIS A 662 -10.65 6.03 -41.38
CA HIS A 662 -10.81 4.69 -41.97
C HIS A 662 -10.86 4.77 -43.51
N ASN A 663 -11.62 5.72 -44.06
CA ASN A 663 -11.67 5.91 -45.52
C ASN A 663 -10.33 6.36 -46.10
N ARG A 664 -9.53 7.18 -45.40
CA ARG A 664 -8.19 7.55 -45.86
C ARG A 664 -7.20 6.40 -45.77
N TYR A 665 -7.20 5.62 -44.68
CA TYR A 665 -6.35 4.43 -44.53
C TYR A 665 -6.67 3.40 -45.62
N ARG A 666 -7.96 3.08 -45.82
CA ARG A 666 -8.42 2.07 -46.80
C ARG A 666 -8.15 2.43 -48.26
N ASN A 667 -7.92 3.71 -48.56
CA ASN A 667 -7.50 4.21 -49.87
C ASN A 667 -5.99 4.56 -49.94
N GLY A 668 -5.19 4.23 -48.92
CA GLY A 668 -3.74 4.45 -48.89
C GLY A 668 -3.27 5.89 -48.61
N TYR A 669 -4.17 6.80 -48.24
CA TYR A 669 -3.89 8.22 -47.93
C TYR A 669 -3.65 8.50 -46.43
N ALA A 670 -3.53 7.46 -45.60
CA ALA A 670 -3.24 7.56 -44.17
C ALA A 670 -2.56 6.28 -43.68
N SER A 671 -1.84 6.36 -42.56
CA SER A 671 -1.35 5.19 -41.84
C SER A 671 -2.42 4.64 -40.89
N TYR A 672 -2.35 3.35 -40.55
CA TYR A 672 -3.29 2.74 -39.60
C TYR A 672 -3.25 3.38 -38.19
N LEU A 673 -2.15 4.06 -37.83
CA LEU A 673 -2.06 4.81 -36.57
C LEU A 673 -3.05 5.99 -36.52
N GLU A 674 -3.34 6.60 -37.67
CA GLU A 674 -4.30 7.71 -37.78
C GLU A 674 -5.75 7.22 -37.61
N GLU A 675 -6.05 6.00 -38.05
CA GLU A 675 -7.33 5.34 -37.73
C GLU A 675 -7.41 4.93 -36.25
N LEU A 676 -6.35 4.32 -35.71
CA LEU A 676 -6.30 3.86 -34.32
C LEU A 676 -6.47 5.01 -33.31
N ASP A 677 -5.93 6.19 -33.60
CA ASP A 677 -6.10 7.37 -32.74
C ASP A 677 -7.52 7.95 -32.81
N ALA A 678 -8.16 7.91 -34.00
CA ALA A 678 -9.57 8.24 -34.14
C ALA A 678 -10.49 7.22 -33.43
N GLN A 679 -10.16 5.92 -33.47
CA GLN A 679 -10.86 4.87 -32.71
C GLN A 679 -10.76 5.13 -31.19
N ARG A 680 -9.56 5.46 -30.68
CA ARG A 680 -9.33 5.83 -29.27
C ARG A 680 -10.12 7.07 -28.86
N THR A 681 -10.15 8.08 -29.73
CA THR A 681 -10.89 9.33 -29.50
C THR A 681 -12.40 9.09 -29.40
N LEU A 682 -12.97 8.28 -30.29
CA LEU A 682 -14.39 7.88 -30.21
C LEU A 682 -14.67 7.07 -28.94
N TYR A 683 -13.86 6.05 -28.65
CA TYR A 683 -14.02 5.21 -27.45
C TYR A 683 -13.97 6.01 -26.14
N SER A 684 -13.07 7.01 -26.07
CA SER A 684 -13.01 7.95 -24.94
C SER A 684 -14.30 8.76 -24.78
N ALA A 685 -14.92 9.19 -25.88
CA ALA A 685 -16.21 9.88 -25.87
C ALA A 685 -17.37 8.95 -25.47
N ASP A 686 -17.44 7.72 -25.99
CA ASP A 686 -18.43 6.71 -25.59
C ASP A 686 -18.37 6.41 -24.08
N VAL A 687 -17.16 6.23 -23.53
CA VAL A 687 -16.94 6.03 -22.08
C VAL A 687 -17.37 7.26 -21.29
N GLY A 688 -17.07 8.47 -21.78
CA GLY A 688 -17.52 9.73 -21.17
C GLY A 688 -19.06 9.82 -21.07
N LEU A 689 -19.77 9.46 -22.15
CA LEU A 689 -21.23 9.48 -22.20
C LEU A 689 -21.85 8.46 -21.24
N LEU A 690 -21.26 7.26 -21.15
CA LEU A 690 -21.68 6.23 -20.20
C LEU A 690 -21.46 6.68 -18.75
N GLN A 691 -20.31 7.30 -18.43
CA GLN A 691 -20.06 7.86 -17.10
C GLN A 691 -21.04 8.97 -16.75
N LEU A 692 -21.38 9.86 -17.69
CA LEU A 692 -22.37 10.93 -17.48
C LEU A 692 -23.77 10.37 -17.26
N LYS A 693 -24.20 9.37 -18.04
CA LYS A 693 -25.48 8.66 -17.82
C LYS A 693 -25.55 8.02 -16.43
N THR A 694 -24.48 7.35 -15.99
CA THR A 694 -24.39 6.78 -14.64
C THR A 694 -24.48 7.86 -13.56
N ARG A 695 -23.80 9.01 -13.72
CA ARG A 695 -23.88 10.14 -12.78
C ARG A 695 -25.29 10.74 -12.71
N ILE A 696 -26.01 10.85 -13.84
CA ILE A 696 -27.41 11.32 -13.87
C ILE A 696 -28.33 10.34 -13.11
N LEU A 697 -28.13 9.03 -13.26
CA LEU A 697 -28.89 8.01 -12.53
C LEU A 697 -28.61 8.06 -11.02
N VAL A 698 -27.34 8.19 -10.61
CA VAL A 698 -26.97 8.35 -9.20
C VAL A 698 -27.57 9.62 -8.61
N ALA A 699 -27.43 10.77 -9.29
CA ALA A 699 -28.01 12.03 -8.84
C ALA A 699 -29.55 12.01 -8.76
N SER A 700 -30.22 11.26 -9.66
CA SER A 700 -31.66 11.00 -9.59
C SER A 700 -32.05 10.16 -8.36
N VAL A 701 -31.25 9.15 -8.01
CA VAL A 701 -31.44 8.33 -6.80
C VAL A 701 -31.18 9.16 -5.54
N ASP A 702 -30.19 10.06 -5.56
CA ASP A 702 -29.90 10.95 -4.43
C ASP A 702 -30.96 12.04 -4.25
N LEU A 703 -31.54 12.57 -5.33
CA LEU A 703 -32.73 13.42 -5.26
C LEU A 703 -33.94 12.65 -4.67
N TYR A 704 -34.17 11.41 -5.10
CA TYR A 704 -35.22 10.56 -4.54
C TYR A 704 -35.04 10.29 -3.03
N ARG A 705 -33.79 10.16 -2.58
CA ARG A 705 -33.42 10.05 -1.14
C ARG A 705 -33.65 11.37 -0.38
N ALA A 706 -33.22 12.50 -0.94
CA ALA A 706 -33.36 13.82 -0.32
C ALA A 706 -34.84 14.21 -0.11
N MET A 707 -35.71 13.87 -1.08
CA MET A 707 -37.17 14.06 -0.98
C MET A 707 -37.89 13.02 -0.08
N GLY A 708 -37.16 12.29 0.78
CA GLY A 708 -37.74 11.36 1.76
C GLY A 708 -38.29 10.04 1.19
N GLY A 709 -38.18 9.80 -0.13
CA GLY A 709 -38.50 8.51 -0.76
C GLY A 709 -39.97 8.12 -0.80
N GLY A 710 -40.85 9.01 -1.29
CA GLY A 710 -42.30 8.73 -1.36
C GLY A 710 -43.05 9.45 -2.48
N TRP A 711 -42.98 8.95 -3.71
CA TRP A 711 -43.98 9.22 -4.76
C TRP A 711 -44.52 7.90 -5.29
N GLN A 712 -45.81 7.62 -5.05
CA GLN A 712 -46.52 6.60 -5.81
C GLN A 712 -46.84 7.19 -7.19
N ALA A 713 -46.36 6.55 -8.25
CA ALA A 713 -46.83 6.88 -9.59
C ALA A 713 -48.30 6.44 -9.71
N SER A 714 -49.20 7.40 -9.92
CA SER A 714 -50.55 7.12 -10.41
C SER A 714 -50.43 6.51 -11.81
N ALA A 715 -50.84 5.25 -11.96
CA ALA A 715 -50.66 4.49 -13.18
C ALA A 715 -52.01 4.08 -13.81
N PRO A 716 -52.06 3.97 -15.15
CA PRO A 716 -51.58 4.93 -16.15
C PRO A 716 -52.62 6.02 -16.47
#